data_AF-A0A9E0LTE6-F1
#
_entry.id   AF-A0A9E0LTE6-F1
#
_cell.length_a   1.000
_cell.length_b   1.000
_cell.length_c   1.000
_cell.angle_alpha   90.00
_cell.angle_beta   90.00
_cell.angle_gamma   90.00
#
_symmetry.space_group_name_H-M   'P 1'
#
loop_
_entity.id
_entity.type
_entity.pdbx_description
1 polymer ?
#
loop_
_entity_poly.entity_id
_entity_poly.type
_entity_poly.pdbx_seq_one_letter_code
_entity_poly.pdbx_strand_id
1 'polypeptide(L)'
;MLAGALSWAAPSGASPVRIHQIQSQAGFVAGTLTGVRIDARGVLTLAADVETVAQVPEPFAFAIATLPDGWAIGTGGEGRVLKVSRDGAVSVLFDAPEANVFALHADRDGTLFAGTSPSGKVYRIRPGAAGKAPEATPFFDPQETYIWALARGADGALWVATGTEGHLYRVDAAGQGTLAYDGEDAHLRSLLVERDGSLLIGTAGQGLLLRRSADGSVRTIYDSALSEAVALAEAPGGTVFAAVLASEASYLDLAAPRQAADAAKGSDAAADSQATVSVEGEGDAEPAAAGSRPPGAKGPRSELVAISAAGLVETVWTSQEETVFAMSWMGRRLFVATGAEGRLYSVEGVEGTPSAATPVPPLPPLNVTLDHDFDQRQVVGLGADAAGTDLGAGIRGAAAGLPVLLTTNAAALYRLTERASASGTYISAPLDSGLLARYGVFRWSGEMPEGTSVRLSFRTGSSAIPDATWSPWSAAANGVPVGRGWEVPIPPIGNGRYLQWQAELTGERGRSPRLMLAEASYRQVNQRPRIDRFGALDPGEILVPANFNPADQAYEPAGPNKDGIFTTLQPAATGGDTRTKQLWKLGQRTLRWRVTDPNGDELRYALAVRTEAGAPAWLPLTDDVKEDFFGFDATVLPDGRYRFRLTASDRRGNSAEDELTAEQESEPVVIDHSPPARARAEKRGGVWSVGVTDRLNPLREALLSIDAGEWRPVAAADGLLDGQQETLLLGEIPDSARLVLLRLADAALNYETFDLSSEVKR
;
A
#
# COMPACT_ATOMS: atom_id res chain seq x y z
N MET A 1 -5.27 -40.37 -58.60
CA MET A 1 -4.83 -39.08 -58.03
C MET A 1 -5.88 -38.68 -56.99
N LEU A 2 -5.55 -38.78 -55.70
CA LEU A 2 -6.38 -38.36 -54.57
C LEU A 2 -5.58 -37.28 -53.85
N ALA A 3 -6.03 -36.04 -53.94
CA ALA A 3 -5.47 -34.92 -53.18
C ALA A 3 -6.25 -34.80 -51.87
N GLY A 4 -5.62 -35.17 -50.76
CA GLY A 4 -6.14 -34.94 -49.41
C GLY A 4 -5.91 -33.48 -49.01
N ALA A 5 -6.98 -32.80 -48.60
CA ALA A 5 -6.91 -31.47 -48.03
C ALA A 5 -6.34 -31.56 -46.59
N LEU A 6 -5.20 -30.92 -46.35
CA LEU A 6 -4.72 -30.65 -44.99
C LEU A 6 -5.56 -29.52 -44.41
N SER A 7 -6.38 -29.81 -43.39
CA SER A 7 -6.94 -28.80 -42.51
C SER A 7 -5.82 -28.28 -41.60
N TRP A 8 -5.42 -27.02 -41.77
CA TRP A 8 -4.60 -26.34 -40.77
C TRP A 8 -5.47 -26.04 -39.55
N ALA A 9 -5.22 -26.73 -38.43
CA ALA A 9 -5.80 -26.35 -37.15
C ALA A 9 -5.22 -24.98 -36.75
N ALA A 10 -6.09 -24.03 -36.43
CA ALA A 10 -5.68 -22.76 -35.87
C ALA A 10 -4.93 -23.01 -34.54
N PRO A 11 -3.84 -22.28 -34.24
CA PRO A 11 -3.16 -22.41 -32.96
C PRO A 11 -4.14 -22.07 -31.84
N SER A 12 -4.37 -23.03 -30.93
CA SER A 12 -5.09 -22.78 -29.68
C SER A 12 -4.29 -21.76 -28.86
N GLY A 13 -4.95 -20.68 -28.43
CA GLY A 13 -4.37 -19.79 -27.43
C GLY A 13 -4.19 -20.57 -26.13
N ALA A 14 -3.02 -20.53 -25.51
CA ALA A 14 -2.86 -21.00 -24.14
C ALA A 14 -2.93 -19.78 -23.22
N SER A 15 -3.69 -19.87 -22.13
CA SER A 15 -3.84 -18.71 -21.24
C SER A 15 -2.48 -18.30 -20.67
N PRO A 16 -2.20 -16.99 -20.62
CA PRO A 16 -0.86 -16.49 -20.41
C PRO A 16 -0.35 -16.90 -19.02
N VAL A 17 0.84 -17.48 -18.99
CA VAL A 17 1.57 -17.72 -17.75
C VAL A 17 1.98 -16.36 -17.17
N ARG A 18 1.65 -16.13 -15.91
CA ARG A 18 2.06 -14.94 -15.15
C ARG A 18 3.23 -15.28 -14.23
N ILE A 19 3.94 -14.25 -13.76
CA ILE A 19 5.12 -14.40 -12.92
C ILE A 19 4.97 -13.51 -11.68
N HIS A 20 5.07 -14.12 -10.50
CA HIS A 20 5.39 -13.38 -9.28
C HIS A 20 6.89 -13.15 -9.24
N GLN A 21 7.34 -11.93 -8.92
CA GLN A 21 8.76 -11.58 -8.95
C GLN A 21 9.17 -10.78 -7.71
N ILE A 22 10.25 -11.20 -7.06
CA ILE A 22 10.90 -10.53 -5.94
C ILE A 22 12.37 -10.30 -6.31
N GLN A 23 12.82 -9.04 -6.32
CA GLN A 23 14.19 -8.68 -6.70
C GLN A 23 14.73 -7.43 -5.99
N SER A 24 14.00 -6.92 -5.00
CA SER A 24 14.33 -5.70 -4.28
C SER A 24 14.38 -5.98 -2.79
N GLN A 25 15.09 -5.11 -2.05
CA GLN A 25 15.13 -5.22 -0.60
C GLN A 25 13.72 -5.18 0.00
N ALA A 26 12.86 -4.24 -0.42
CA ALA A 26 11.48 -4.16 0.03
C ALA A 26 10.70 -5.46 -0.20
N GLY A 27 10.92 -6.12 -1.35
CA GLY A 27 10.26 -7.39 -1.66
C GLY A 27 10.72 -8.55 -0.77
N PHE A 28 12.00 -8.58 -0.37
CA PHE A 28 12.50 -9.60 0.56
C PHE A 28 12.21 -9.26 2.03
N VAL A 29 12.25 -7.99 2.44
CA VAL A 29 11.98 -7.57 3.83
C VAL A 29 10.54 -7.83 4.27
N ALA A 30 9.61 -7.93 3.32
CA ALA A 30 8.23 -8.34 3.60
C ALA A 30 8.09 -9.80 4.09
N GLY A 31 9.15 -10.61 3.93
CA GLY A 31 9.20 -11.98 4.46
C GLY A 31 9.65 -12.07 5.92
N THR A 32 9.70 -13.30 6.43
CA THR A 32 10.28 -13.64 7.73
C THR A 32 11.71 -14.13 7.56
N LEU A 33 12.64 -13.57 8.32
CA LEU A 33 14.06 -13.89 8.27
C LEU A 33 14.49 -14.65 9.54
N THR A 34 15.37 -15.63 9.38
CA THR A 34 16.03 -16.29 10.51
C THR A 34 17.46 -16.62 10.11
N GLY A 35 18.46 -15.97 10.71
CA GLY A 35 19.88 -16.19 10.37
C GLY A 35 20.26 -15.77 8.94
N VAL A 36 19.48 -14.89 8.32
CA VAL A 36 19.71 -14.31 7.00
C VAL A 36 19.66 -12.79 7.05
N ARG A 37 20.34 -12.12 6.12
CA ARG A 37 20.42 -10.67 5.97
C ARG A 37 20.02 -10.26 4.55
N ILE A 38 19.54 -9.03 4.38
CA ILE A 38 19.16 -8.47 3.08
C ILE A 38 19.83 -7.12 2.88
N ASP A 39 20.76 -7.05 1.93
CA ASP A 39 21.44 -5.79 1.60
C ASP A 39 20.51 -4.80 0.85
N ALA A 40 20.95 -3.55 0.71
CA ALA A 40 20.19 -2.49 0.04
C ALA A 40 19.84 -2.78 -1.42
N ARG A 41 20.52 -3.75 -2.07
CA ARG A 41 20.25 -4.16 -3.45
C ARG A 41 19.27 -5.34 -3.51
N GLY A 42 18.77 -5.81 -2.38
CA GLY A 42 17.88 -6.97 -2.31
C GLY A 42 18.63 -8.30 -2.44
N VAL A 43 19.91 -8.37 -2.07
CA VAL A 43 20.65 -9.63 -2.01
C VAL A 43 20.48 -10.28 -0.64
N LEU A 44 19.82 -11.44 -0.63
CA LEU A 44 19.67 -12.29 0.54
C LEU A 44 20.91 -13.17 0.72
N THR A 45 21.54 -13.10 1.89
CA THR A 45 22.67 -13.96 2.30
C THR A 45 22.50 -14.43 3.74
N LEU A 46 23.36 -15.32 4.22
CA LEU A 46 23.47 -15.65 5.64
C LEU A 46 23.89 -14.41 6.44
N ALA A 47 23.27 -14.22 7.59
CA ALA A 47 23.59 -13.16 8.53
C ALA A 47 24.90 -13.46 9.28
N ALA A 48 25.37 -12.48 10.06
CA ALA A 48 26.37 -12.74 11.08
C ALA A 48 25.74 -13.55 12.22
N ASP A 49 26.52 -14.48 12.78
CA ASP A 49 26.12 -15.34 13.89
C ASP A 49 25.97 -14.50 15.16
N VAL A 50 24.95 -14.83 15.95
CA VAL A 50 24.56 -14.12 17.17
C VAL A 50 24.66 -15.06 18.35
N GLU A 51 25.47 -14.69 19.34
CA GLU A 51 25.64 -15.45 20.58
C GLU A 51 24.80 -14.82 21.69
N THR A 52 23.97 -15.62 22.38
CA THR A 52 23.33 -15.18 23.62
C THR A 52 24.38 -15.11 24.72
N VAL A 53 24.65 -13.90 25.22
CA VAL A 53 25.61 -13.67 26.32
C VAL A 53 24.95 -13.97 27.66
N ALA A 54 23.77 -13.40 27.91
CA ALA A 54 23.04 -13.61 29.15
C ALA A 54 21.54 -13.38 28.97
N GLN A 55 20.74 -14.08 29.76
CA GLN A 55 19.34 -13.70 30.01
C GLN A 55 19.32 -12.68 31.14
N VAL A 56 18.60 -11.58 30.95
CA VAL A 56 18.46 -10.54 31.97
C VAL A 56 17.21 -10.87 32.80
N PRO A 57 17.32 -11.08 34.12
CA PRO A 57 16.23 -11.55 34.96
C PRO A 57 15.24 -10.42 35.32
N GLU A 58 14.94 -9.54 34.37
CA GLU A 58 14.02 -8.41 34.53
C GLU A 58 13.13 -8.31 33.28
N PRO A 59 11.84 -7.97 33.43
CA PRO A 59 10.91 -7.93 32.31
C PRO A 59 11.25 -6.80 31.31
N PHE A 60 11.75 -5.68 31.84
CA PHE A 60 12.05 -4.47 31.08
C PHE A 60 13.51 -4.04 31.25
N ALA A 61 14.15 -3.73 30.13
CA ALA A 61 15.45 -3.09 30.08
C ALA A 61 15.36 -1.83 29.21
N PHE A 62 16.07 -0.77 29.60
CA PHE A 62 15.96 0.54 28.93
C PHE A 62 17.32 1.09 28.47
N ALA A 63 18.39 0.81 29.22
CA ALA A 63 19.70 1.38 28.94
C ALA A 63 20.79 0.33 29.05
N ILE A 64 21.82 0.49 28.23
CA ILE A 64 23.07 -0.28 28.30
C ILE A 64 24.25 0.68 28.35
N ALA A 65 25.26 0.35 29.15
CA ALA A 65 26.57 1.01 29.11
C ALA A 65 27.69 -0.05 29.10
N THR A 66 28.74 0.22 28.32
CA THR A 66 29.89 -0.70 28.23
C THR A 66 30.85 -0.46 29.39
N LEU A 67 31.15 -1.50 30.16
CA LEU A 67 32.12 -1.50 31.26
C LEU A 67 33.45 -2.15 30.80
N PRO A 68 34.57 -1.91 31.50
CA PRO A 68 35.83 -2.59 31.19
C PRO A 68 35.70 -4.12 31.17
N ASP A 69 34.94 -4.69 32.11
CA ASP A 69 34.79 -6.13 32.32
C ASP A 69 33.41 -6.70 31.97
N GLY A 70 32.60 -5.96 31.21
CA GLY A 70 31.28 -6.40 30.77
C GLY A 70 30.37 -5.23 30.37
N TRP A 71 29.11 -5.29 30.79
CA TRP A 71 28.09 -4.28 30.51
C TRP A 71 27.25 -4.01 31.75
N ALA A 72 26.76 -2.78 31.87
CA ALA A 72 25.71 -2.40 32.81
C ALA A 72 24.38 -2.28 32.07
N ILE A 73 23.29 -2.70 32.71
CA ILE A 73 21.93 -2.66 32.18
C ILE A 73 21.03 -1.95 33.19
N GLY A 74 20.31 -0.93 32.73
CA GLY A 74 19.29 -0.22 33.50
C GLY A 74 17.92 -0.83 33.23
N THR A 75 17.18 -1.16 34.28
CA THR A 75 15.95 -1.94 34.18
C THR A 75 14.71 -1.15 34.61
N GLY A 76 13.54 -1.72 34.32
CA GLY A 76 12.23 -1.18 34.70
C GLY A 76 11.47 -2.07 35.68
N GLY A 77 10.63 -1.43 36.51
CA GLY A 77 9.85 -2.08 37.56
C GLY A 77 10.53 -1.99 38.93
N GLU A 78 11.72 -2.57 39.05
CA GLU A 78 12.48 -2.66 40.32
C GLU A 78 13.70 -1.73 40.38
N GLY A 79 13.89 -0.82 39.41
CA GLY A 79 14.94 0.20 39.51
C GLY A 79 16.38 -0.30 39.51
N ARG A 80 16.64 -1.52 39.06
CA ARG A 80 17.97 -2.13 39.20
C ARG A 80 18.94 -1.69 38.12
N VAL A 81 20.20 -1.61 38.52
CA VAL A 81 21.35 -1.60 37.63
C VAL A 81 22.02 -2.96 37.74
N LEU A 82 21.96 -3.73 36.66
CA LEU A 82 22.59 -5.05 36.58
C LEU A 82 23.93 -4.95 35.87
N LYS A 83 24.90 -5.75 36.31
CA LYS A 83 26.14 -6.01 35.57
C LYS A 83 26.08 -7.39 34.95
N VAL A 84 26.39 -7.44 33.67
CA VAL A 84 26.64 -8.66 32.91
C VAL A 84 28.13 -8.72 32.60
N SER A 85 28.85 -9.68 33.15
CA SER A 85 30.27 -9.88 32.81
C SER A 85 30.43 -10.45 31.40
N ARG A 86 31.66 -10.41 30.87
CA ARG A 86 31.96 -10.89 29.50
C ARG A 86 31.66 -12.38 29.27
N ASP A 87 31.68 -13.18 30.34
CA ASP A 87 31.32 -14.60 30.38
C ASP A 87 29.83 -14.86 30.69
N GLY A 88 29.02 -13.80 30.83
CA GLY A 88 27.57 -13.88 30.97
C GLY A 88 27.03 -13.96 32.40
N ALA A 89 27.88 -13.82 33.42
CA ALA A 89 27.41 -13.80 34.80
C ALA A 89 26.67 -12.48 35.11
N VAL A 90 25.46 -12.59 35.65
CA VAL A 90 24.62 -11.44 36.00
C VAL A 90 24.69 -11.18 37.50
N SER A 91 24.87 -9.91 37.88
CA SER A 91 24.91 -9.45 39.28
C SER A 91 24.26 -8.08 39.42
N VAL A 92 23.73 -7.76 40.61
CA VAL A 92 23.18 -6.43 40.89
C VAL A 92 24.31 -5.48 41.30
N LEU A 93 24.45 -4.36 40.61
CA LEU A 93 25.35 -3.27 41.00
C LEU A 93 24.67 -2.27 41.93
N PHE A 94 23.40 -1.98 41.68
CA PHE A 94 22.63 -1.00 42.42
C PHE A 94 21.15 -1.32 42.32
N ASP A 95 20.44 -1.07 43.41
CA ASP A 95 18.99 -1.20 43.54
C ASP A 95 18.48 0.21 43.88
N ALA A 96 17.94 0.90 42.87
CA ALA A 96 17.51 2.27 43.02
C ALA A 96 16.16 2.33 43.77
N PRO A 97 15.94 3.33 44.63
CA PRO A 97 14.62 3.56 45.21
C PRO A 97 13.53 3.85 44.17
N GLU A 98 13.91 4.41 43.03
CA GLU A 98 13.02 4.73 41.91
C GLU A 98 12.79 3.50 41.01
N ALA A 99 11.59 3.38 40.43
CA ALA A 99 11.16 2.17 39.73
C ALA A 99 11.92 1.87 38.41
N ASN A 100 12.52 2.86 37.77
CA ASN A 100 13.14 2.72 36.45
C ASN A 100 14.52 3.38 36.41
N VAL A 101 15.43 2.75 35.66
CA VAL A 101 16.73 3.33 35.26
C VAL A 101 16.73 3.54 33.74
N PHE A 102 16.47 4.76 33.30
CA PHE A 102 16.35 5.12 31.88
C PHE A 102 17.66 5.49 31.20
N ALA A 103 18.66 5.95 31.97
CA ALA A 103 19.91 6.41 31.39
C ALA A 103 21.11 5.82 32.13
N LEU A 104 22.12 5.38 31.37
CA LEU A 104 23.40 4.92 31.89
C LEU A 104 24.56 5.58 31.14
N HIS A 105 25.58 6.01 31.89
CA HIS A 105 26.86 6.43 31.34
C HIS A 105 28.02 5.83 32.16
N ALA A 106 28.99 5.20 31.51
CA ALA A 106 30.14 4.58 32.16
C ALA A 106 31.45 5.28 31.79
N ASP A 107 32.20 5.72 32.80
CA ASP A 107 33.57 6.20 32.65
C ASP A 107 34.54 5.02 32.42
N ARG A 108 35.71 5.33 31.87
CA ARG A 108 36.77 4.33 31.58
C ARG A 108 37.31 3.61 32.80
N ASP A 109 37.21 4.21 33.99
CA ASP A 109 37.61 3.60 35.25
C ASP A 109 36.56 2.63 35.81
N GLY A 110 35.42 2.48 35.14
CA GLY A 110 34.29 1.64 35.56
C GLY A 110 33.29 2.35 36.47
N THR A 111 33.48 3.65 36.77
CA THR A 111 32.46 4.46 37.45
C THR A 111 31.24 4.61 36.54
N LEU A 112 30.06 4.30 37.08
CA LEU A 112 28.80 4.36 36.35
C LEU A 112 27.92 5.46 36.91
N PHE A 113 27.22 6.18 36.04
CA PHE A 113 26.17 7.12 36.38
C PHE A 113 24.83 6.55 35.91
N ALA A 114 23.85 6.51 36.80
CA ALA A 114 22.51 5.98 36.54
C ALA A 114 21.46 7.07 36.75
N GLY A 115 20.69 7.35 35.71
CA GLY A 115 19.56 8.28 35.71
C GLY A 115 18.25 7.54 35.90
N THR A 116 17.46 7.95 36.89
CA THR A 116 16.25 7.23 37.32
C THR A 116 14.94 7.91 36.94
N SER A 117 13.82 7.19 37.12
CA SER A 117 12.44 7.68 37.01
C SER A 117 11.47 6.74 37.75
N PRO A 118 10.35 7.24 38.32
CA PRO A 118 10.01 8.65 38.53
C PRO A 118 10.88 9.27 39.64
N SER A 119 10.72 10.57 39.93
CA SER A 119 11.58 11.31 40.88
C SER A 119 13.06 11.24 40.51
N GLY A 120 13.34 11.58 39.25
CA GLY A 120 14.61 11.38 38.59
C GLY A 120 15.79 11.97 39.35
N LYS A 121 16.74 11.10 39.66
CA LYS A 121 18.05 11.42 40.25
C LYS A 121 19.15 10.80 39.42
N VAL A 122 20.34 11.36 39.58
CA VAL A 122 21.57 10.75 39.10
C VAL A 122 22.29 10.13 40.28
N TYR A 123 22.53 8.83 40.19
CA TYR A 123 23.37 8.09 41.13
C TYR A 123 24.76 7.86 40.52
N ARG A 124 25.81 8.02 41.32
CA ARG A 124 27.16 7.63 40.96
C ARG A 124 27.52 6.33 41.67
N ILE A 125 27.81 5.31 40.88
CA ILE A 125 28.12 3.95 41.29
C ILE A 125 29.59 3.70 40.99
N ARG A 126 30.43 3.67 42.02
CA ARG A 126 31.85 3.36 41.87
C ARG A 126 32.09 1.86 41.99
N PRO A 127 32.97 1.28 41.14
CA PRO A 127 33.33 -0.12 41.28
C PRO A 127 34.00 -0.36 42.63
N GLY A 128 33.58 -1.42 43.32
CA GLY A 128 34.23 -1.84 44.55
C GLY A 128 35.63 -2.39 44.27
N ALA A 129 36.54 -2.27 45.25
CA ALA A 129 37.77 -3.06 45.23
C ALA A 129 37.43 -4.56 45.16
N ALA A 130 38.32 -5.39 44.60
CA ALA A 130 38.05 -6.82 44.40
C ALA A 130 37.42 -7.49 45.64
N GLY A 131 36.20 -8.03 45.47
CA GLY A 131 35.42 -8.70 46.53
C GLY A 131 34.59 -7.77 47.43
N LYS A 132 34.57 -6.46 47.20
CA LYS A 132 33.69 -5.50 47.88
C LYS A 132 32.54 -5.08 46.98
N ALA A 133 31.39 -4.80 47.59
CA ALA A 133 30.25 -4.23 46.90
C ALA A 133 30.60 -2.86 46.29
N PRO A 134 30.01 -2.50 45.14
CA PRO A 134 30.12 -1.16 44.59
C PRO A 134 29.51 -0.12 45.54
N GLU A 135 30.03 1.10 45.48
CA GLU A 135 29.53 2.23 46.27
C GLU A 135 28.61 3.09 45.41
N ALA A 136 27.30 3.02 45.67
CA ALA A 136 26.30 3.86 45.02
C ALA A 136 25.92 5.04 45.92
N THR A 137 26.01 6.26 45.40
CA THR A 137 25.68 7.50 46.13
C THR A 137 24.83 8.42 45.25
N PRO A 138 23.82 9.11 45.80
CA PRO A 138 23.18 10.23 45.11
C PRO A 138 24.25 11.23 44.68
N PHE A 139 24.24 11.60 43.40
CA PHE A 139 25.24 12.48 42.81
C PHE A 139 24.64 13.82 42.41
N PHE A 140 23.43 13.81 41.85
CA PHE A 140 22.70 15.01 41.48
C PHE A 140 21.19 14.77 41.53
N ASP A 141 20.44 15.77 41.99
CA ASP A 141 18.99 15.73 42.11
C ASP A 141 18.41 17.03 41.54
N PRO A 142 17.90 17.01 40.29
CA PRO A 142 17.29 18.18 39.66
C PRO A 142 15.86 18.46 40.15
N GLN A 143 15.28 17.61 41.00
CA GLN A 143 13.86 17.66 41.39
C GLN A 143 12.90 17.56 40.20
N GLU A 144 13.22 16.71 39.22
CA GLU A 144 12.41 16.47 38.03
C GLU A 144 11.96 15.01 37.94
N THR A 145 10.90 14.73 37.17
CA THR A 145 10.33 13.39 37.12
C THR A 145 11.25 12.39 36.40
N TYR A 146 11.91 12.82 35.33
CA TYR A 146 12.64 11.93 34.42
C TYR A 146 14.10 12.37 34.24
N ILE A 147 15.04 11.43 34.33
CA ILE A 147 16.37 11.56 33.73
C ILE A 147 16.42 10.73 32.45
N TRP A 148 16.33 11.37 31.28
CA TRP A 148 16.22 10.70 29.99
C TRP A 148 17.56 10.29 29.39
N ALA A 149 18.57 11.15 29.50
CA ALA A 149 19.89 10.89 28.91
C ALA A 149 21.02 11.51 29.73
N LEU A 150 22.16 10.82 29.71
CA LEU A 150 23.38 11.19 30.41
C LEU A 150 24.56 11.22 29.43
N ALA A 151 25.38 12.25 29.54
CA ALA A 151 26.42 12.51 28.57
C ALA A 151 27.68 13.10 29.21
N ARG A 152 28.85 12.51 28.97
CA ARG A 152 30.11 12.97 29.57
C ARG A 152 30.84 13.96 28.67
N GLY A 153 31.05 15.17 29.18
CA GLY A 153 31.86 16.19 28.53
C GLY A 153 33.35 15.86 28.55
N ALA A 154 34.11 16.44 27.62
CA ALA A 154 35.57 16.26 27.57
C ALA A 154 36.31 16.82 28.80
N ASP A 155 35.66 17.72 29.53
CA ASP A 155 36.11 18.32 30.79
C ASP A 155 35.74 17.46 32.02
N GLY A 156 35.09 16.32 31.83
CA GLY A 156 34.62 15.44 32.90
C GLY A 156 33.33 15.91 33.57
N ALA A 157 32.66 16.96 33.07
CA ALA A 157 31.32 17.30 33.54
C ALA A 157 30.29 16.31 32.99
N LEU A 158 29.21 16.07 33.75
CA LEU A 158 28.09 15.25 33.33
C LEU A 158 26.94 16.15 32.86
N TRP A 159 26.54 15.99 31.61
CA TRP A 159 25.32 16.56 31.06
C TRP A 159 24.14 15.66 31.40
N VAL A 160 23.07 16.28 31.90
CA VAL A 160 21.87 15.59 32.36
C VAL A 160 20.67 16.21 31.66
N ALA A 161 20.02 15.41 30.81
CA ALA A 161 18.79 15.77 30.12
C ALA A 161 17.58 15.25 30.90
N THR A 162 16.61 16.12 31.14
CA THR A 162 15.44 15.83 31.95
C THR A 162 14.14 15.89 31.16
N GLY A 163 13.03 15.55 31.82
CA GLY A 163 11.69 15.57 31.25
C GLY A 163 10.66 16.20 32.19
N THR A 164 9.52 16.57 31.60
CA THR A 164 8.44 17.43 32.14
C THR A 164 8.72 18.93 31.94
N GLU A 165 9.90 19.40 32.36
CA GLU A 165 10.29 20.82 32.22
C GLU A 165 11.38 21.06 31.16
N GLY A 166 11.92 20.02 30.53
CA GLY A 166 12.83 20.18 29.39
C GLY A 166 14.19 20.80 29.72
N HIS A 167 14.69 20.64 30.95
CA HIS A 167 15.95 21.25 31.36
C HIS A 167 17.18 20.42 30.98
N LEU A 168 18.26 21.14 30.70
CA LEU A 168 19.60 20.56 30.60
C LEU A 168 20.48 21.09 31.72
N TYR A 169 21.04 20.18 32.51
CA TYR A 169 22.02 20.54 33.54
C TYR A 169 23.43 20.13 33.13
N ARG A 170 24.40 20.98 33.48
CA ARG A 170 25.81 20.62 33.53
C ARG A 170 26.22 20.39 34.98
N VAL A 171 26.56 19.16 35.32
CA VAL A 171 26.94 18.74 36.67
C VAL A 171 28.46 18.57 36.75
N ASP A 172 29.10 19.25 37.69
CA ASP A 172 30.54 19.14 37.89
C ASP A 172 30.94 17.85 38.65
N ALA A 173 32.25 17.66 38.87
CA ALA A 173 32.77 16.47 39.57
C ALA A 173 32.31 16.35 41.05
N ALA A 174 31.89 17.46 41.66
CA ALA A 174 31.37 17.51 43.02
C ALA A 174 29.87 17.18 43.10
N GLY A 175 29.19 17.02 41.96
CA GLY A 175 27.75 16.78 41.91
C GLY A 175 26.93 18.09 41.92
N GLN A 176 27.57 19.25 41.73
CA GLN A 176 26.87 20.52 41.67
C GLN A 176 26.40 20.78 40.23
N GLY A 177 25.09 20.83 40.05
CA GLY A 177 24.44 21.12 38.78
C GLY A 177 24.28 22.61 38.52
N THR A 178 24.48 23.02 37.28
CA THR A 178 24.15 24.35 36.76
C THR A 178 23.18 24.19 35.60
N LEU A 179 22.08 24.95 35.62
CA LEU A 179 21.13 24.96 34.51
C LEU A 179 21.82 25.58 33.28
N ALA A 180 21.89 24.81 32.21
CA ALA A 180 22.62 25.17 31.01
C ALA A 180 21.71 25.43 29.81
N TYR A 181 20.47 24.94 29.85
CA TYR A 181 19.41 25.25 28.90
C TYR A 181 18.04 25.03 29.58
N ASP A 182 17.13 25.95 29.30
CA ASP A 182 15.74 25.97 29.72
C ASP A 182 14.93 26.08 28.42
N GLY A 183 14.34 24.96 28.00
CA GLY A 183 13.77 24.77 26.67
C GLY A 183 12.25 24.82 26.65
N GLU A 184 11.69 25.04 25.46
CA GLU A 184 10.22 25.06 25.30
C GLU A 184 9.60 23.66 25.22
N ASP A 185 10.37 22.65 24.80
CA ASP A 185 9.95 21.25 24.75
C ASP A 185 10.03 20.60 26.13
N ALA A 186 8.97 19.91 26.55
CA ALA A 186 8.88 19.28 27.87
C ALA A 186 9.93 18.18 28.12
N HIS A 187 10.49 17.57 27.07
CA HIS A 187 11.40 16.45 27.21
C HIS A 187 12.65 16.61 26.34
N LEU A 188 13.83 16.52 26.98
CA LEU A 188 15.10 16.33 26.29
C LEU A 188 15.41 14.84 26.26
N ARG A 189 15.22 14.19 25.11
CA ARG A 189 15.15 12.74 24.98
C ARG A 189 16.51 12.07 24.76
N SER A 190 17.40 12.73 24.03
CA SER A 190 18.70 12.16 23.66
C SER A 190 19.82 13.21 23.72
N LEU A 191 21.03 12.78 24.06
CA LEU A 191 22.22 13.64 24.13
C LEU A 191 23.40 12.99 23.39
N LEU A 192 24.15 13.81 22.64
CA LEU A 192 25.43 13.42 22.04
C LEU A 192 26.46 14.55 22.17
N VAL A 193 27.58 14.32 22.87
CA VAL A 193 28.74 15.23 22.87
C VAL A 193 29.58 14.93 21.64
N GLU A 194 29.62 15.91 20.73
CA GLU A 194 30.36 15.85 19.47
C GLU A 194 31.88 15.90 19.70
N ARG A 195 32.65 15.51 18.68
CA ARG A 195 34.13 15.50 18.73
C ARG A 195 34.75 16.88 18.95
N ASP A 196 34.12 17.93 18.44
CA ASP A 196 34.54 19.34 18.64
C ASP A 196 34.14 19.91 20.01
N GLY A 197 33.37 19.13 20.79
CA GLY A 197 32.92 19.50 22.13
C GLY A 197 31.56 20.18 22.19
N SER A 198 30.86 20.39 21.06
CA SER A 198 29.44 20.77 21.12
C SER A 198 28.57 19.62 21.64
N LEU A 199 27.36 19.96 22.07
CA LEU A 199 26.39 19.00 22.56
C LEU A 199 25.15 19.05 21.67
N LEU A 200 24.80 17.91 21.09
CA LEU A 200 23.52 17.69 20.44
C LEU A 200 22.48 17.25 21.46
N ILE A 201 21.26 17.73 21.24
CA ILE A 201 20.11 17.49 22.10
C ILE A 201 18.94 17.16 21.17
N GLY A 202 18.37 15.97 21.32
CA GLY A 202 17.11 15.62 20.68
C GLY A 202 15.95 15.85 21.64
N THR A 203 14.89 16.48 21.18
CA THR A 203 13.71 16.76 22.00
C THR A 203 12.55 15.80 21.70
N ALA A 204 11.60 15.71 22.62
CA ALA A 204 10.32 15.02 22.44
C ALA A 204 9.18 15.98 22.78
N GLY A 205 8.25 16.13 21.84
CA GLY A 205 7.29 17.25 21.78
C GLY A 205 7.23 17.79 20.35
N GLN A 206 8.17 18.67 20.01
CA GLN A 206 8.35 19.24 18.68
C GLN A 206 9.39 18.48 17.81
N GLY A 207 10.12 17.51 18.37
CA GLY A 207 11.09 16.70 17.61
C GLY A 207 12.29 17.48 17.07
N LEU A 208 12.73 18.50 17.81
CA LEU A 208 13.85 19.35 17.43
C LEU A 208 15.18 18.65 17.67
N LEU A 209 16.14 18.93 16.80
CA LEU A 209 17.55 18.72 17.06
C LEU A 209 18.21 20.05 17.34
N LEU A 210 18.70 20.20 18.56
CA LEU A 210 19.41 21.38 19.02
C LEU A 210 20.90 21.08 19.08
N ARG A 211 21.73 22.07 18.77
CA ARG A 211 23.18 22.04 19.00
C ARG A 211 23.56 23.17 19.94
N ARG A 212 24.16 22.81 21.07
CA ARG A 212 24.81 23.73 22.00
C ARG A 212 26.29 23.85 21.68
N SER A 213 26.74 25.02 21.29
CA SER A 213 28.16 25.31 21.05
C SER A 213 28.94 25.48 22.36
N ALA A 214 30.28 25.45 22.27
CA ALA A 214 31.17 25.59 23.42
C ALA A 214 31.00 26.94 24.17
N ASP A 215 30.56 27.98 23.46
CA ASP A 215 30.25 29.30 24.02
C ASP A 215 28.92 29.35 24.81
N GLY A 216 28.15 28.26 24.78
CA GLY A 216 26.87 28.12 25.45
C GLY A 216 25.66 28.52 24.63
N SER A 217 25.84 29.03 23.41
CA SER A 217 24.72 29.28 22.50
C SER A 217 24.06 27.96 22.09
N VAL A 218 22.73 27.95 22.05
CA VAL A 218 21.91 26.81 21.61
C VAL A 218 21.16 27.23 20.35
N ARG A 219 21.20 26.38 19.32
CA ARG A 219 20.49 26.61 18.07
C ARG A 219 19.79 25.34 17.58
N THR A 220 18.61 25.49 16.99
CA THR A 220 17.97 24.40 16.24
C THR A 220 18.76 24.16 14.95
N ILE A 221 19.22 22.93 14.76
CA ILE A 221 19.92 22.50 13.53
C ILE A 221 19.03 21.69 12.61
N TYR A 222 17.94 21.13 13.13
CA TYR A 222 16.90 20.47 12.35
C TYR A 222 15.57 20.52 13.11
N ASP A 223 14.50 20.74 12.35
CA ASP A 223 13.11 20.77 12.80
C ASP A 223 12.39 19.63 12.09
N SER A 224 12.04 18.60 12.85
CA SER A 224 11.47 17.37 12.32
C SER A 224 9.97 17.52 12.12
N ALA A 225 9.43 16.89 11.07
CA ALA A 225 7.99 16.72 10.94
C ALA A 225 7.40 15.69 11.93
N LEU A 226 8.26 14.95 12.64
CA LEU A 226 7.91 13.95 13.65
C LEU A 226 8.24 14.47 15.05
N SER A 227 7.51 14.01 16.06
CA SER A 227 7.47 14.64 17.39
C SER A 227 8.65 14.33 18.31
N GLU A 228 9.49 13.34 18.00
CA GLU A 228 10.59 12.94 18.88
C GLU A 228 11.90 12.71 18.15
N ALA A 229 13.02 13.10 18.76
CA ALA A 229 14.38 12.74 18.36
C ALA A 229 15.03 11.84 19.43
N VAL A 230 15.01 10.54 19.18
CA VAL A 230 15.23 9.50 20.22
C VAL A 230 16.65 8.95 20.29
N ALA A 231 17.42 9.03 19.20
CA ALA A 231 18.79 8.52 19.16
C ALA A 231 19.67 9.37 18.24
N LEU A 232 20.94 9.53 18.63
CA LEU A 232 21.91 10.37 17.95
C LEU A 232 23.22 9.61 17.77
N ALA A 233 23.91 9.82 16.64
CA ALA A 233 25.23 9.26 16.39
C ALA A 233 26.08 10.19 15.52
N GLU A 234 27.41 10.23 15.76
CA GLU A 234 28.35 11.04 14.98
C GLU A 234 29.32 10.14 14.21
N ALA A 235 29.38 10.30 12.89
CA ALA A 235 30.37 9.64 12.06
C ALA A 235 31.76 10.32 12.16
N PRO A 236 32.87 9.61 11.85
CA PRO A 236 34.23 10.18 11.90
C PRO A 236 34.48 11.45 11.06
N GLY A 237 33.59 11.80 10.12
CA GLY A 237 33.64 13.01 9.30
C GLY A 237 32.82 14.20 9.83
N GLY A 238 32.21 14.09 11.02
CA GLY A 238 31.36 15.15 11.60
C GLY A 238 29.92 15.17 11.06
N THR A 239 29.55 14.20 10.23
CA THR A 239 28.14 13.96 9.88
C THR A 239 27.43 13.39 11.08
N VAL A 240 26.32 14.04 11.45
CA VAL A 240 25.43 13.64 12.52
C VAL A 240 24.29 12.82 11.93
N PHE A 241 23.92 11.74 12.60
CA PHE A 241 22.73 10.98 12.31
C PHE A 241 21.77 11.09 13.49
N ALA A 242 20.48 11.23 13.19
CA ALA A 242 19.42 11.24 14.20
C ALA A 242 18.27 10.35 13.78
N ALA A 243 17.75 9.55 14.71
CA ALA A 243 16.46 8.89 14.57
C ALA A 243 15.37 9.81 15.10
N VAL A 244 14.44 10.17 14.22
CA VAL A 244 13.24 10.91 14.57
C VAL A 244 12.02 10.03 14.37
N LEU A 245 11.03 10.10 15.26
CA LEU A 245 9.84 9.26 15.17
C LEU A 245 8.57 9.94 15.67
N ALA A 246 7.45 9.35 15.27
CA ALA A 246 6.12 9.65 15.78
C ALA A 246 5.40 8.32 16.09
N SER A 247 4.94 8.16 17.33
CA SER A 247 4.13 7.00 17.76
C SER A 247 2.92 7.46 18.57
N GLU A 248 1.88 6.64 18.73
CA GLU A 248 0.74 7.01 19.60
C GLU A 248 1.17 7.31 21.04
N ALA A 249 2.17 6.57 21.55
CA ALA A 249 2.81 6.85 22.85
C ALA A 249 3.50 8.22 22.89
N SER A 250 4.00 8.72 21.75
CA SER A 250 4.62 10.04 21.62
C SER A 250 3.64 11.20 21.79
N TYR A 251 2.33 10.96 21.73
CA TYR A 251 1.30 12.01 21.88
C TYR A 251 0.53 11.92 23.21
N LEU A 252 0.55 10.76 23.87
CA LEU A 252 -0.22 10.51 25.09
C LEU A 252 0.39 11.14 26.35
N ASP A 253 1.71 11.40 26.37
CA ASP A 253 2.41 11.99 27.53
C ASP A 253 2.64 13.52 27.42
N LEU A 254 2.39 14.13 26.26
CA LEU A 254 2.65 15.56 26.02
C LEU A 254 1.48 16.49 26.41
N ALA A 255 0.31 15.92 26.73
CA ALA A 255 -0.94 16.67 26.97
C ALA A 255 -1.25 16.97 28.45
N ALA A 256 -0.31 16.73 29.38
CA ALA A 256 -0.46 17.14 30.77
C ALA A 256 0.40 18.39 31.11
N PRO A 257 0.02 19.61 30.67
CA PRO A 257 0.77 20.81 31.00
C PRO A 257 0.36 21.40 32.37
N ARG A 258 1.37 21.71 33.18
CA ARG A 258 1.51 22.95 33.97
C ARG A 258 0.54 23.26 35.13
N GLN A 259 -0.50 22.48 35.43
CA GLN A 259 -1.41 22.81 36.57
C GLN A 259 -1.02 22.20 37.92
N ALA A 260 -0.10 21.24 37.99
CA ALA A 260 0.26 20.58 39.26
C ALA A 260 1.15 21.45 40.18
N ALA A 261 1.87 22.45 39.64
CA ALA A 261 2.76 23.31 40.42
C ALA A 261 2.00 24.31 41.32
N ASP A 262 0.77 24.69 40.98
CA ASP A 262 -0.04 25.62 41.79
C ASP A 262 -0.91 24.93 42.86
N ALA A 263 -1.04 23.60 42.82
CA ALA A 263 -1.84 22.84 43.79
C ALA A 263 -1.03 22.37 45.02
N ALA A 264 0.31 22.49 45.01
CA ALA A 264 1.20 22.07 46.10
C ALA A 264 1.24 23.05 47.31
N LYS A 265 0.13 23.72 47.60
CA LYS A 265 -0.13 24.37 48.89
C LYS A 265 -1.47 23.89 49.44
N GLY A 266 -1.55 22.62 49.81
CA GLY A 266 -2.70 22.13 50.55
C GLY A 266 -2.78 20.62 50.67
N SER A 267 -2.59 20.15 51.91
CA SER A 267 -3.04 18.88 52.49
C SER A 267 -2.26 17.59 52.20
N ASP A 268 -1.78 17.03 53.31
CA ASP A 268 -1.41 15.63 53.51
C ASP A 268 -2.56 14.68 53.14
N ALA A 269 -2.32 13.78 52.20
CA ALA A 269 -2.95 12.46 52.18
C ALA A 269 -2.12 11.52 51.30
N ALA A 270 -1.64 10.43 51.91
CA ALA A 270 -1.04 9.30 51.22
C ALA A 270 -2.06 8.66 50.26
N ALA A 271 -1.72 8.58 48.98
CA ALA A 271 -2.40 7.74 48.02
C ALA A 271 -1.36 7.14 47.05
N ASP A 272 -1.36 5.82 47.05
CA ASP A 272 -0.59 4.90 46.22
C ASP A 272 -0.99 5.10 44.75
N SER A 273 -0.13 5.77 43.96
CA SER A 273 -0.30 5.93 42.52
C SER A 273 0.87 5.24 41.81
N GLN A 274 0.74 3.92 41.61
CA GLN A 274 1.51 3.22 40.58
C GLN A 274 1.08 3.76 39.21
N ALA A 275 1.92 4.63 38.63
CA ALA A 275 1.85 4.92 37.21
C ALA A 275 2.32 3.67 36.45
N THR A 276 1.38 2.85 36.00
CA THR A 276 1.65 1.75 35.06
C THR A 276 1.99 2.36 33.71
N VAL A 277 3.25 2.25 33.29
CA VAL A 277 3.63 2.44 31.88
C VAL A 277 3.13 1.22 31.12
N SER A 278 1.95 1.33 30.54
CA SER A 278 1.42 0.36 29.60
C SER A 278 2.11 0.54 28.25
N VAL A 279 2.96 -0.42 27.89
CA VAL A 279 3.36 -0.65 26.49
C VAL A 279 2.51 -1.83 26.00
N GLU A 280 1.31 -1.57 25.49
CA GLU A 280 0.58 -2.53 24.63
C GLU A 280 -0.72 -1.95 24.04
N GLY A 281 -0.99 -2.35 22.78
CA GLY A 281 -2.35 -2.58 22.27
C GLY A 281 -3.07 -1.40 21.64
N GLU A 282 -3.07 -1.40 20.31
CA GLU A 282 -3.96 -0.64 19.41
C GLU A 282 -5.41 -0.62 19.94
N GLY A 283 -5.91 0.56 20.34
CA GLY A 283 -7.25 0.72 20.92
C GLY A 283 -7.70 2.18 20.95
N ASP A 284 -8.80 2.45 20.24
CA ASP A 284 -9.37 3.76 19.90
C ASP A 284 -9.49 4.77 21.06
N ALA A 285 -8.91 5.96 20.89
CA ALA A 285 -9.31 7.19 21.59
C ALA A 285 -9.19 8.43 20.67
N GLU A 286 -10.23 9.28 20.71
CA GLU A 286 -10.39 10.52 19.93
C GLU A 286 -9.47 11.67 20.41
N PRO A 287 -9.23 12.71 19.57
CA PRO A 287 -8.00 13.51 19.64
C PRO A 287 -8.10 14.75 20.54
N ALA A 288 -7.01 15.03 21.27
CA ALA A 288 -6.66 16.37 21.73
C ALA A 288 -5.34 16.78 21.08
N ALA A 289 -5.28 18.00 20.55
CA ALA A 289 -4.26 18.44 19.61
C ALA A 289 -2.98 18.98 20.27
N ALA A 290 -1.82 18.45 19.84
CA ALA A 290 -0.58 19.17 19.56
C ALA A 290 0.32 18.26 18.68
N GLY A 291 0.66 18.72 17.47
CA GLY A 291 1.29 17.94 16.40
C GLY A 291 0.29 17.59 15.29
N SER A 292 0.38 18.22 14.12
CA SER A 292 -0.58 18.00 13.02
C SER A 292 -0.33 16.65 12.34
N ARG A 293 -1.15 15.65 12.68
CA ARG A 293 -1.25 14.37 11.96
C ARG A 293 -1.74 14.60 10.52
N PRO A 294 -1.04 14.14 9.46
CA PRO A 294 -1.65 14.01 8.15
C PRO A 294 -2.82 13.02 8.24
N PRO A 295 -4.03 13.37 7.75
CA PRO A 295 -5.17 12.47 7.83
C PRO A 295 -4.87 11.10 7.17
N GLY A 296 -4.98 10.01 7.95
CA GLY A 296 -4.91 8.63 7.41
C GLY A 296 -3.72 7.76 7.85
N ALA A 297 -2.74 8.27 8.61
CA ALA A 297 -1.63 7.44 9.10
C ALA A 297 -2.09 6.47 10.22
N LYS A 298 -1.80 5.18 10.06
CA LYS A 298 -1.95 4.11 11.05
C LYS A 298 -0.55 3.48 11.27
N GLY A 299 -0.02 3.50 12.49
CA GLY A 299 1.27 2.92 12.84
C GLY A 299 2.40 3.92 13.16
N PRO A 300 3.49 3.47 13.82
CA PRO A 300 4.65 4.30 14.14
C PRO A 300 5.39 4.69 12.86
N ARG A 301 5.88 5.93 12.79
CA ARG A 301 6.75 6.39 11.71
C ARG A 301 8.12 6.69 12.27
N SER A 302 9.16 6.08 11.72
CA SER A 302 10.55 6.39 12.03
C SER A 302 11.28 6.90 10.80
N GLU A 303 12.13 7.89 10.99
CA GLU A 303 13.05 8.39 9.98
C GLU A 303 14.45 8.48 10.55
N LEU A 304 15.42 8.07 9.74
CA LEU A 304 16.83 8.34 9.99
C LEU A 304 17.22 9.56 9.14
N VAL A 305 17.71 10.62 9.76
CA VAL A 305 18.19 11.81 9.06
C VAL A 305 19.70 11.95 9.24
N ALA A 306 20.40 12.31 8.17
CA ALA A 306 21.81 12.66 8.18
C ALA A 306 21.97 14.18 8.02
N ILE A 307 22.77 14.78 8.88
CA ILE A 307 23.07 16.21 8.91
C ILE A 307 24.57 16.38 8.73
N SER A 308 24.99 16.92 7.59
CA SER A 308 26.40 17.17 7.33
C SER A 308 26.96 18.27 8.22
N ALA A 309 28.29 18.36 8.33
CA ALA A 309 28.96 19.46 9.03
C ALA A 309 28.58 20.86 8.48
N ALA A 310 28.17 20.94 7.21
CA ALA A 310 27.71 22.17 6.57
C ALA A 310 26.22 22.48 6.83
N GLY A 311 25.49 21.61 7.53
CA GLY A 311 24.06 21.75 7.82
C GLY A 311 23.12 21.26 6.71
N LEU A 312 23.64 20.54 5.71
CA LEU A 312 22.78 19.85 4.74
C LEU A 312 22.09 18.67 5.42
N VAL A 313 20.77 18.61 5.31
CA VAL A 313 19.93 17.53 5.87
C VAL A 313 19.43 16.62 4.74
N GLU A 314 19.52 15.31 4.95
CA GLU A 314 18.97 14.30 4.06
C GLU A 314 18.29 13.19 4.87
N THR A 315 17.09 12.78 4.46
CA THR A 315 16.44 11.59 5.02
C THR A 315 17.05 10.34 4.41
N VAL A 316 17.64 9.52 5.26
CA VAL A 316 18.42 8.32 4.92
C VAL A 316 17.56 7.08 4.78
N TRP A 317 16.58 6.96 5.67
CA TRP A 317 15.74 5.79 5.78
C TRP A 317 14.43 6.20 6.40
N THR A 318 13.35 5.55 5.97
CA THR A 318 12.01 5.77 6.49
C THR A 318 11.35 4.43 6.69
N SER A 319 10.60 4.27 7.79
CA SER A 319 9.74 3.10 7.98
C SER A 319 8.40 3.53 8.58
N GLN A 320 7.35 2.82 8.17
CA GLN A 320 6.00 2.93 8.72
C GLN A 320 5.65 1.77 9.65
N GLU A 321 6.58 0.83 9.83
CA GLU A 321 6.39 -0.39 10.62
C GLU A 321 7.40 -0.47 11.78
N GLU A 322 8.58 0.12 11.60
CA GLU A 322 9.68 0.04 12.54
C GLU A 322 9.74 1.26 13.46
N THR A 323 9.90 1.02 14.76
CA THR A 323 10.23 2.05 15.76
C THR A 323 11.72 1.94 16.08
N VAL A 324 12.48 3.01 15.87
CA VAL A 324 13.92 3.04 16.23
C VAL A 324 14.08 3.36 17.71
N PHE A 325 14.90 2.59 18.41
CA PHE A 325 15.18 2.81 19.84
C PHE A 325 16.61 3.27 20.10
N ALA A 326 17.58 2.74 19.37
CA ALA A 326 18.98 3.05 19.59
C ALA A 326 19.76 3.11 18.28
N MET A 327 20.80 3.95 18.28
CA MET A 327 21.76 4.08 17.20
C MET A 327 23.16 4.17 17.74
N SER A 328 24.12 3.56 17.05
CA SER A 328 25.52 3.69 17.40
C SER A 328 26.43 3.50 16.20
N TRP A 329 27.45 4.35 16.10
CA TRP A 329 28.48 4.23 15.08
C TRP A 329 29.59 3.30 15.57
N MET A 330 29.76 2.15 14.92
CA MET A 330 30.80 1.17 15.27
C MET A 330 31.58 0.75 14.01
N GLY A 331 32.91 0.79 14.11
CA GLY A 331 33.82 0.61 12.98
C GLY A 331 33.48 1.57 11.83
N ARG A 332 32.95 1.01 10.74
CA ARG A 332 32.58 1.73 9.51
C ARG A 332 31.06 1.80 9.27
N ARG A 333 30.25 1.41 10.26
CA ARG A 333 28.80 1.27 10.09
C ARG A 333 28.08 2.02 11.19
N LEU A 334 26.96 2.62 10.81
CA LEU A 334 25.93 3.02 11.75
C LEU A 334 25.00 1.83 11.96
N PHE A 335 24.88 1.34 13.18
CA PHE A 335 23.87 0.34 13.55
C PHE A 335 22.62 1.02 14.07
N VAL A 336 21.45 0.49 13.71
CA VAL A 336 20.13 1.01 14.06
C VAL A 336 19.30 -0.15 14.62
N ALA A 337 18.89 -0.04 15.87
CA ALA A 337 18.11 -1.04 16.59
C ALA A 337 16.62 -0.64 16.62
N THR A 338 15.73 -1.59 16.30
CA THR A 338 14.28 -1.37 16.22
C THR A 338 13.47 -2.33 17.10
N GLY A 339 12.16 -2.09 17.22
CA GLY A 339 11.33 -2.91 18.11
C GLY A 339 9.86 -3.14 17.76
N ALA A 340 9.50 -3.33 16.49
CA ALA A 340 8.26 -4.05 16.17
C ALA A 340 8.56 -5.55 15.96
N GLU A 341 9.60 -5.82 15.18
CA GLU A 341 10.08 -7.17 14.83
C GLU A 341 11.52 -7.42 15.35
N GLY A 342 11.98 -6.60 16.30
CA GLY A 342 13.32 -6.71 16.87
C GLY A 342 14.44 -6.69 15.84
N ARG A 343 14.41 -5.78 14.85
CA ARG A 343 15.36 -5.79 13.73
C ARG A 343 16.60 -4.96 14.01
N LEU A 344 17.72 -5.41 13.43
CA LEU A 344 18.98 -4.67 13.40
C LEU A 344 19.31 -4.29 11.96
N TYR A 345 19.39 -3.00 11.71
CA TYR A 345 19.86 -2.46 10.44
C TYR A 345 21.28 -1.90 10.58
N SER A 346 21.99 -1.83 9.46
CA SER A 346 23.19 -1.02 9.36
C SER A 346 23.24 -0.17 8.09
N VAL A 347 23.91 0.97 8.20
CA VAL A 347 24.26 1.84 7.08
C VAL A 347 25.78 1.89 6.97
N GLU A 348 26.31 1.55 5.81
CA GLU A 348 27.75 1.68 5.56
C GLU A 348 28.15 3.16 5.44
N GLY A 349 29.18 3.55 6.20
CA GLY A 349 29.75 4.87 6.13
C GLY A 349 30.65 5.07 4.92
N VAL A 350 30.64 6.29 4.36
CA VAL A 350 31.63 6.71 3.35
C VAL A 350 32.98 6.98 3.99
N GLU A 351 34.01 6.46 3.35
CA GLU A 351 35.39 6.88 3.56
C GLU A 351 35.60 8.28 3.00
N GLY A 352 36.03 9.20 3.86
CA GLY A 352 36.46 10.53 3.43
C GLY A 352 36.80 11.39 4.64
N THR A 353 38.08 11.44 5.00
CA THR A 353 38.57 12.58 5.77
C THR A 353 38.40 13.82 4.90
N PRO A 354 37.86 14.94 5.43
CA PRO A 354 37.84 16.20 4.73
C PRO A 354 39.24 16.52 4.19
N SER A 355 39.34 16.85 2.91
CA SER A 355 40.58 17.25 2.25
C SER A 355 40.44 18.68 1.76
N ALA A 356 41.57 19.38 1.55
CA ALA A 356 41.56 20.72 0.95
C ALA A 356 40.86 20.75 -0.43
N ALA A 357 40.76 19.61 -1.13
CA ALA A 357 40.06 19.46 -2.40
C ALA A 357 38.56 19.10 -2.26
N THR A 358 38.15 18.54 -1.11
CA THR A 358 36.76 18.14 -0.83
C THR A 358 36.43 18.53 0.62
N PRO A 359 36.13 19.81 0.89
CA PRO A 359 35.96 20.33 2.26
C PRO A 359 34.75 19.74 2.99
N VAL A 360 33.73 19.33 2.22
CA VAL A 360 32.54 18.64 2.71
C VAL A 360 32.41 17.36 1.88
N PRO A 361 32.70 16.16 2.43
CA PRO A 361 32.45 14.93 1.71
C PRO A 361 30.94 14.82 1.40
N PRO A 362 30.55 14.39 0.18
CA PRO A 362 29.15 14.12 -0.11
C PRO A 362 28.60 13.06 0.85
N LEU A 363 27.31 13.16 1.17
CA LEU A 363 26.63 12.12 1.97
C LEU A 363 26.77 10.76 1.26
N PRO A 364 26.92 9.65 2.00
CA PRO A 364 27.05 8.31 1.41
C PRO A 364 25.95 7.98 0.40
N PRO A 365 26.19 7.08 -0.58
CA PRO A 365 25.09 6.27 -1.08
C PRO A 365 24.60 5.41 0.07
N LEU A 366 23.43 5.75 0.61
CA LEU A 366 22.91 5.19 1.85
C LEU A 366 22.32 3.80 1.59
N ASN A 367 23.17 2.79 1.66
CA ASN A 367 22.79 1.39 1.53
C ASN A 367 22.40 0.85 2.91
N VAL A 368 21.12 0.98 3.27
CA VAL A 368 20.57 0.38 4.49
C VAL A 368 20.52 -1.13 4.29
N THR A 369 21.13 -1.90 5.18
CA THR A 369 21.07 -3.37 5.18
C THR A 369 20.29 -3.83 6.39
N LEU A 370 19.37 -4.78 6.21
CA LEU A 370 18.80 -5.54 7.32
C LEU A 370 19.80 -6.64 7.68
N ASP A 371 20.50 -6.50 8.81
CA ASP A 371 21.55 -7.43 9.23
C ASP A 371 20.98 -8.67 9.95
N HIS A 372 19.93 -8.51 10.76
CA HIS A 372 19.39 -9.59 11.57
C HIS A 372 17.98 -9.27 12.11
N ASP A 373 17.16 -10.31 12.31
CA ASP A 373 15.85 -10.27 13.00
C ASP A 373 15.96 -11.04 14.33
N PHE A 374 15.48 -10.48 15.44
CA PHE A 374 15.54 -11.10 16.76
C PHE A 374 14.14 -11.50 17.23
N ASP A 375 14.00 -12.72 17.75
CA ASP A 375 12.71 -13.24 18.25
C ASP A 375 12.13 -12.36 19.38
N GLN A 376 13.02 -11.77 20.18
CA GLN A 376 12.70 -10.79 21.21
C GLN A 376 12.42 -9.48 20.49
N ARG A 377 11.13 -9.19 20.31
CA ARG A 377 10.59 -8.18 19.38
C ARG A 377 11.03 -6.73 19.58
N GLN A 378 11.99 -6.43 20.47
CA GLN A 378 12.49 -5.09 20.74
C GLN A 378 13.97 -5.09 21.07
N VAL A 379 14.80 -4.50 20.19
CA VAL A 379 16.21 -4.19 20.47
C VAL A 379 16.28 -2.72 20.90
N VAL A 380 16.62 -2.48 22.16
CA VAL A 380 16.52 -1.16 22.82
C VAL A 380 17.86 -0.50 23.11
N GLY A 381 18.97 -1.24 23.02
CA GLY A 381 20.30 -0.72 23.34
C GLY A 381 21.41 -1.37 22.53
N LEU A 382 22.45 -0.59 22.26
CA LEU A 382 23.66 -1.00 21.55
C LEU A 382 24.90 -0.68 22.40
N GLY A 383 25.63 -1.71 22.84
CA GLY A 383 26.93 -1.62 23.53
C GLY A 383 28.09 -2.12 22.67
N ALA A 384 29.33 -1.97 23.13
CA ALA A 384 30.53 -2.49 22.45
C ALA A 384 31.03 -3.77 23.10
N ASP A 385 31.59 -4.66 22.28
CA ASP A 385 32.29 -5.84 22.77
C ASP A 385 33.74 -5.55 23.20
N ALA A 386 34.36 -4.44 22.81
CA ALA A 386 35.73 -4.10 23.19
C ALA A 386 35.83 -3.38 24.55
N ALA A 387 36.78 -3.79 25.40
CA ALA A 387 37.10 -3.08 26.64
C ALA A 387 37.77 -1.73 26.32
N GLY A 388 37.22 -0.62 26.85
CA GLY A 388 37.85 0.71 26.77
C GLY A 388 37.33 1.65 25.68
N THR A 389 36.28 1.26 24.96
CA THR A 389 35.49 2.15 24.09
C THR A 389 34.29 2.69 24.85
N ASP A 390 34.23 4.01 25.00
CA ASP A 390 33.15 4.74 25.65
C ASP A 390 31.90 4.62 24.78
N LEU A 391 30.88 3.92 25.28
CA LEU A 391 29.57 3.81 24.64
C LEU A 391 28.49 3.81 25.74
N GLY A 392 28.58 4.78 26.66
CA GLY A 392 27.38 5.19 27.41
C GLY A 392 26.35 5.77 26.44
N ALA A 393 25.07 5.72 26.79
CA ALA A 393 23.92 6.10 25.96
C ALA A 393 24.23 7.32 25.07
N GLY A 394 24.60 7.05 23.81
CA GLY A 394 24.82 8.05 22.77
C GLY A 394 26.21 8.68 22.61
N ILE A 395 27.31 8.34 23.30
CA ILE A 395 28.56 9.17 23.19
C ILE A 395 29.90 8.40 23.22
N ARG A 396 30.75 8.75 22.24
CA ARG A 396 32.24 8.65 22.09
C ARG A 396 32.92 7.34 21.65
N GLY A 397 32.94 7.20 20.32
CA GLY A 397 34.09 6.72 19.56
C GLY A 397 33.72 5.54 18.67
N ALA A 398 34.31 5.48 17.47
CA ALA A 398 34.18 4.30 16.61
C ALA A 398 34.79 3.11 17.37
N ALA A 399 33.97 2.40 18.14
CA ALA A 399 34.39 1.16 18.74
C ALA A 399 34.80 0.24 17.59
N ALA A 400 36.03 -0.27 17.65
CA ALA A 400 36.43 -1.33 16.74
C ALA A 400 35.70 -2.59 17.21
N GLY A 401 34.80 -3.11 16.39
CA GLY A 401 34.06 -4.33 16.69
C GLY A 401 32.60 -4.28 16.27
N LEU A 402 31.89 -5.36 16.60
CA LEU A 402 30.46 -5.53 16.36
C LEU A 402 29.66 -5.15 17.62
N PRO A 403 28.38 -4.78 17.45
CA PRO A 403 27.53 -4.40 18.58
C PRO A 403 27.19 -5.58 19.48
N VAL A 404 27.06 -5.27 20.76
CA VAL A 404 26.32 -6.05 21.74
C VAL A 404 24.92 -5.45 21.84
N LEU A 405 23.89 -6.29 21.78
CA LEU A 405 22.50 -5.85 21.65
C LEU A 405 21.74 -6.18 22.93
N LEU A 406 21.02 -5.19 23.46
CA LEU A 406 20.10 -5.34 24.57
C LEU A 406 18.67 -5.39 24.05
N THR A 407 17.93 -6.43 24.42
CA THR A 407 16.49 -6.54 24.14
C THR A 407 15.64 -6.25 25.37
N THR A 408 14.34 -6.04 25.17
CA THR A 408 13.34 -5.92 26.25
C THR A 408 12.12 -6.80 25.95
N ASN A 409 11.18 -6.95 26.89
CA ASN A 409 10.04 -7.90 26.84
C ASN A 409 10.49 -9.36 26.73
N ALA A 410 11.23 -9.82 27.75
CA ALA A 410 12.21 -10.92 27.74
C ALA A 410 13.62 -10.40 27.43
N ALA A 411 14.10 -9.55 28.34
CA ALA A 411 15.38 -8.88 28.21
C ALA A 411 16.54 -9.89 28.15
N ALA A 412 17.38 -9.73 27.15
CA ALA A 412 18.56 -10.55 26.94
C ALA A 412 19.67 -9.70 26.32
N LEU A 413 20.89 -10.19 26.47
CA LEU A 413 22.08 -9.59 25.90
C LEU A 413 22.64 -10.52 24.83
N TYR A 414 22.80 -10.00 23.62
CA TYR A 414 23.32 -10.72 22.46
C TYR A 414 24.64 -10.12 21.99
N ARG A 415 25.57 -10.95 21.52
CA ARG A 415 26.81 -10.54 20.88
C ARG A 415 26.76 -10.93 19.41
N LEU A 416 26.88 -9.94 18.52
CA LEU A 416 27.07 -10.20 17.10
C LEU A 416 28.53 -10.60 16.84
N THR A 417 28.76 -11.65 16.06
CA THR A 417 30.10 -12.19 15.80
C THR A 417 30.53 -11.96 14.35
N GLU A 418 31.84 -12.01 14.08
CA GLU A 418 32.36 -11.89 12.71
C GLU A 418 32.11 -13.16 11.87
N ARG A 419 31.67 -14.24 12.49
CA ARG A 419 31.37 -15.50 11.81
C ARG A 419 30.01 -15.37 11.15
N ALA A 420 29.89 -15.78 9.89
CA ALA A 420 28.58 -15.95 9.27
C ALA A 420 27.85 -17.15 9.91
N SER A 421 26.53 -17.06 10.05
CA SER A 421 25.69 -18.18 10.46
C SER A 421 25.94 -19.39 9.53
N ALA A 422 25.97 -20.60 10.10
CA ALA A 422 26.17 -21.82 9.31
C ALA A 422 24.96 -22.13 8.41
N SER A 423 23.78 -21.71 8.83
CA SER A 423 22.53 -21.85 8.09
C SER A 423 21.56 -20.72 8.43
N GLY A 424 20.60 -20.49 7.54
CA GLY A 424 19.54 -19.52 7.73
C GLY A 424 18.31 -19.88 6.89
N THR A 425 17.16 -19.36 7.29
CA THR A 425 15.88 -19.59 6.63
C THR A 425 15.26 -18.25 6.26
N TYR A 426 14.70 -18.18 5.06
CA TYR A 426 13.86 -17.09 4.60
C TYR A 426 12.48 -17.63 4.22
N ILE A 427 11.42 -17.00 4.70
CA ILE A 427 10.03 -17.30 4.31
C ILE A 427 9.46 -16.05 3.65
N SER A 428 9.06 -16.15 2.38
CA SER A 428 8.45 -15.01 1.66
C SER A 428 7.13 -14.55 2.26
N ALA A 429 6.74 -13.30 2.01
CA ALA A 429 5.35 -12.88 2.17
C ALA A 429 4.42 -13.72 1.26
N PRO A 430 3.15 -13.92 1.63
CA PRO A 430 2.13 -14.50 0.74
C PRO A 430 2.02 -13.72 -0.58
N LEU A 431 2.24 -14.42 -1.70
CA LEU A 431 2.19 -13.87 -3.06
C LEU A 431 0.79 -14.03 -3.64
N ASP A 432 0.06 -12.92 -3.77
CA ASP A 432 -1.34 -12.91 -4.21
C ASP A 432 -1.50 -13.00 -5.74
N SER A 433 -1.98 -14.13 -6.23
CA SER A 433 -2.29 -14.33 -7.65
C SER A 433 -3.61 -13.67 -8.09
N GLY A 434 -4.32 -12.98 -7.20
CA GLY A 434 -5.61 -12.29 -7.40
C GLY A 434 -6.81 -13.23 -7.47
N LEU A 435 -6.66 -14.36 -8.17
CA LEU A 435 -7.63 -15.44 -8.29
C LEU A 435 -6.97 -16.78 -7.92
N LEU A 436 -7.79 -17.82 -7.78
CA LEU A 436 -7.31 -19.18 -7.60
C LEU A 436 -6.34 -19.56 -8.72
N ALA A 437 -5.13 -20.03 -8.39
CA ALA A 437 -4.09 -20.31 -9.36
C ALA A 437 -3.42 -21.67 -9.14
N ARG A 438 -2.78 -22.15 -10.21
CA ARG A 438 -1.83 -23.26 -10.22
C ARG A 438 -0.43 -22.69 -10.38
N TYR A 439 0.53 -23.26 -9.64
CA TYR A 439 1.93 -22.81 -9.65
C TYR A 439 2.80 -23.80 -10.42
N GLY A 440 3.74 -23.28 -11.21
CA GLY A 440 4.55 -24.04 -12.15
C GLY A 440 5.99 -24.19 -11.70
N VAL A 441 6.88 -23.36 -12.25
CA VAL A 441 8.32 -23.40 -11.98
C VAL A 441 8.69 -22.20 -11.13
N PHE A 442 9.50 -22.45 -10.11
CA PHE A 442 10.19 -21.42 -9.36
C PHE A 442 11.60 -21.23 -9.94
N ARG A 443 11.94 -19.99 -10.25
CA ARG A 443 13.26 -19.57 -10.72
C ARG A 443 13.89 -18.69 -9.66
N TRP A 444 15.19 -18.86 -9.46
CA TRP A 444 15.96 -17.87 -8.71
C TRP A 444 17.31 -17.62 -9.35
N SER A 445 17.86 -16.43 -9.14
CA SER A 445 19.20 -16.06 -9.61
C SER A 445 20.06 -15.52 -8.48
N GLY A 446 21.37 -15.63 -8.65
CA GLY A 446 22.35 -15.28 -7.63
C GLY A 446 23.63 -16.10 -7.72
N GLU A 447 24.28 -16.36 -6.59
CA GLU A 447 25.54 -17.09 -6.52
C GLU A 447 25.42 -18.23 -5.49
N MET A 448 25.85 -19.43 -5.86
CA MET A 448 25.93 -20.58 -4.96
C MET A 448 27.38 -21.08 -4.95
N PRO A 449 28.25 -20.52 -4.08
CA PRO A 449 29.63 -20.97 -3.96
C PRO A 449 29.71 -22.47 -3.65
N GLU A 450 30.77 -23.13 -4.11
CA GLU A 450 31.00 -24.55 -3.82
C GLU A 450 30.94 -24.83 -2.31
N GLY A 451 30.22 -25.89 -1.91
CA GLY A 451 30.03 -26.25 -0.49
C GLY A 451 28.85 -25.54 0.20
N THR A 452 28.21 -24.58 -0.48
CA THR A 452 26.98 -23.94 0.00
C THR A 452 25.73 -24.55 -0.66
N SER A 453 24.55 -24.35 -0.08
CA SER A 453 23.30 -24.83 -0.67
C SER A 453 22.12 -23.90 -0.44
N VAL A 454 21.14 -23.97 -1.35
CA VAL A 454 19.81 -23.35 -1.22
C VAL A 454 18.76 -24.43 -1.49
N ARG A 455 17.91 -24.73 -0.50
CA ARG A 455 16.79 -25.65 -0.64
C ARG A 455 15.47 -24.91 -0.55
N LEU A 456 14.54 -25.22 -1.45
CA LEU A 456 13.28 -24.50 -1.58
C LEU A 456 12.08 -25.38 -1.26
N SER A 457 11.15 -24.84 -0.48
CA SER A 457 9.87 -25.46 -0.12
C SER A 457 8.72 -24.50 -0.44
N PHE A 458 7.55 -25.05 -0.77
CA PHE A 458 6.40 -24.27 -1.23
C PHE A 458 5.12 -24.67 -0.51
N ARG A 459 4.20 -23.72 -0.31
CA ARG A 459 2.83 -23.97 0.14
C ARG A 459 1.86 -22.97 -0.47
N THR A 460 0.57 -23.32 -0.45
CA THR A 460 -0.47 -22.46 -1.01
C THR A 460 -1.69 -22.38 -0.11
N GLY A 461 -2.43 -21.26 -0.19
CA GLY A 461 -3.70 -21.08 0.50
C GLY A 461 -4.65 -20.13 -0.23
N SER A 462 -5.85 -19.97 0.34
CA SER A 462 -6.89 -19.07 -0.19
C SER A 462 -7.09 -17.82 0.67
N SER A 463 -6.54 -17.79 1.89
CA SER A 463 -6.51 -16.61 2.77
C SER A 463 -5.20 -15.84 2.60
N ALA A 464 -5.23 -14.52 2.81
CA ALA A 464 -4.04 -13.66 2.70
C ALA A 464 -3.04 -13.88 3.84
N ILE A 465 -3.53 -14.25 5.02
CA ILE A 465 -2.72 -14.58 6.21
C ILE A 465 -2.63 -16.10 6.31
N PRO A 466 -1.41 -16.69 6.38
CA PRO A 466 -1.26 -18.12 6.56
C PRO A 466 -1.95 -18.62 7.84
N ASP A 467 -2.84 -19.60 7.68
CA ASP A 467 -3.62 -20.21 8.75
C ASP A 467 -3.61 -21.74 8.64
N ALA A 468 -4.37 -22.43 9.49
CA ALA A 468 -4.45 -23.89 9.51
C ALA A 468 -5.05 -24.52 8.24
N THR A 469 -5.65 -23.73 7.34
CA THR A 469 -6.26 -24.19 6.07
C THR A 469 -5.29 -24.16 4.90
N TRP A 470 -4.11 -23.56 5.07
CA TRP A 470 -3.05 -23.62 4.07
C TRP A 470 -2.50 -25.03 3.89
N SER A 471 -1.99 -25.34 2.70
CA SER A 471 -1.32 -26.61 2.47
C SER A 471 -0.11 -26.75 3.41
N PRO A 472 0.28 -28.00 3.79
CA PRO A 472 1.59 -28.22 4.37
C PRO A 472 2.68 -27.74 3.40
N TRP A 473 3.86 -27.46 3.94
CA TRP A 473 5.05 -27.23 3.12
C TRP A 473 5.38 -28.46 2.29
N SER A 474 5.73 -28.25 1.02
CA SER A 474 6.27 -29.29 0.17
C SER A 474 7.60 -29.82 0.71
N ALA A 475 8.02 -31.00 0.25
CA ALA A 475 9.40 -31.44 0.45
C ALA A 475 10.38 -30.41 -0.14
N ALA A 476 11.48 -30.16 0.58
CA ALA A 476 12.51 -29.24 0.14
C ALA A 476 13.24 -29.79 -1.09
N ALA A 477 13.42 -28.95 -2.11
CA ALA A 477 14.06 -29.32 -3.36
C ALA A 477 15.26 -28.42 -3.68
N ASN A 478 16.26 -29.01 -4.34
CA ASN A 478 17.41 -28.27 -4.87
C ASN A 478 17.10 -27.74 -6.27
N GLY A 479 17.63 -26.57 -6.59
CA GLY A 479 17.57 -26.01 -7.94
C GLY A 479 18.46 -26.75 -8.93
N VAL A 480 17.95 -26.94 -10.15
CA VAL A 480 18.77 -27.36 -11.30
C VAL A 480 19.34 -26.10 -11.96
N PRO A 481 20.65 -26.00 -12.23
CA PRO A 481 21.23 -24.84 -12.89
C PRO A 481 20.67 -24.64 -14.30
N VAL A 482 20.21 -23.44 -14.61
CA VAL A 482 19.71 -23.02 -15.94
C VAL A 482 20.22 -21.61 -16.25
N GLY A 483 21.06 -21.48 -17.28
CA GLY A 483 21.65 -20.19 -17.64
C GLY A 483 22.48 -19.59 -16.51
N ARG A 484 22.07 -18.41 -16.01
CA ARG A 484 22.69 -17.71 -14.85
C ARG A 484 21.93 -17.90 -13.53
N GLY A 485 20.96 -18.81 -13.50
CA GLY A 485 20.12 -19.05 -12.33
C GLY A 485 19.84 -20.53 -12.11
N TRP A 486 18.78 -20.81 -11.37
CA TRP A 486 18.34 -22.15 -11.00
C TRP A 486 16.82 -22.26 -11.16
N GLU A 487 16.37 -23.44 -11.57
CA GLU A 487 14.95 -23.80 -11.66
C GLU A 487 14.60 -24.91 -10.68
N VAL A 488 13.46 -24.76 -10.00
CA VAL A 488 12.83 -25.77 -9.17
C VAL A 488 11.39 -25.94 -9.65
N PRO A 489 10.99 -27.11 -10.19
CA PRO A 489 9.59 -27.41 -10.42
C PRO A 489 8.84 -27.41 -9.08
N ILE A 490 7.78 -26.61 -8.96
CA ILE A 490 6.98 -26.57 -7.74
C ILE A 490 6.20 -27.90 -7.67
N PRO A 491 6.34 -28.68 -6.58
CA PRO A 491 5.59 -29.92 -6.43
C PRO A 491 4.07 -29.68 -6.41
N PRO A 492 3.24 -30.70 -6.64
CA PRO A 492 1.79 -30.57 -6.53
C PRO A 492 1.36 -30.19 -5.10
N ILE A 493 1.20 -28.88 -4.85
CA ILE A 493 0.74 -28.30 -3.58
C ILE A 493 -0.77 -27.98 -3.59
N GLY A 494 -1.46 -28.30 -4.69
CA GLY A 494 -2.86 -27.94 -4.93
C GLY A 494 -3.03 -26.57 -5.61
N ASN A 495 -4.28 -26.14 -5.77
CA ASN A 495 -4.59 -24.80 -6.25
C ASN A 495 -4.79 -23.87 -5.04
N GLY A 496 -4.33 -22.63 -5.15
CA GLY A 496 -4.61 -21.60 -4.16
C GLY A 496 -4.39 -20.20 -4.73
N ARG A 497 -5.03 -19.20 -4.14
CA ARG A 497 -4.87 -17.80 -4.55
C ARG A 497 -3.50 -17.25 -4.15
N TYR A 498 -2.98 -17.68 -3.00
CA TYR A 498 -1.71 -17.25 -2.47
C TYR A 498 -0.67 -18.36 -2.54
N LEU A 499 0.56 -18.02 -2.93
CA LEU A 499 1.74 -18.87 -2.83
C LEU A 499 2.67 -18.33 -1.76
N GLN A 500 3.30 -19.22 -0.99
CA GLN A 500 4.44 -18.87 -0.17
C GLN A 500 5.57 -19.87 -0.43
N TRP A 501 6.78 -19.35 -0.51
CA TRP A 501 8.01 -20.14 -0.63
C TRP A 501 8.94 -19.87 0.55
N GLN A 502 9.71 -20.90 0.90
CA GLN A 502 10.74 -20.88 1.93
C GLN A 502 12.08 -21.27 1.30
N ALA A 503 13.15 -20.57 1.62
CA ALA A 503 14.53 -20.94 1.30
C ALA A 503 15.30 -21.27 2.57
N GLU A 504 15.93 -22.45 2.58
CA GLU A 504 16.94 -22.86 3.56
C GLU A 504 18.32 -22.68 2.93
N LEU A 505 19.13 -21.79 3.49
CA LEU A 505 20.50 -21.51 3.06
C LEU A 505 21.47 -22.22 3.99
N THR A 506 22.54 -22.82 3.44
CA THR A 506 23.66 -23.34 4.22
C THR A 506 24.98 -22.78 3.70
N GLY A 507 25.82 -22.31 4.61
CA GLY A 507 27.13 -21.75 4.33
C GLY A 507 28.26 -22.73 4.66
N GLU A 508 29.44 -22.48 4.10
CA GLU A 508 30.65 -23.23 4.43
C GLU A 508 31.88 -22.30 4.46
N ARG A 509 32.68 -22.38 5.55
CA ARG A 509 33.94 -21.62 5.72
C ARG A 509 33.77 -20.12 5.48
N GLY A 510 32.70 -19.52 5.99
CA GLY A 510 32.38 -18.10 5.84
C GLY A 510 31.82 -17.70 4.47
N ARG A 511 31.64 -18.64 3.53
CA ARG A 511 30.94 -18.40 2.26
C ARG A 511 29.44 -18.61 2.46
N SER A 512 28.65 -17.74 1.84
CA SER A 512 27.19 -17.80 1.83
C SER A 512 26.66 -17.91 0.40
N PRO A 513 25.55 -18.65 0.16
CA PRO A 513 24.73 -18.41 -1.01
C PRO A 513 24.26 -16.96 -1.06
N ARG A 514 24.01 -16.45 -2.26
CA ARG A 514 23.44 -15.13 -2.52
C ARG A 514 22.23 -15.33 -3.40
N LEU A 515 21.05 -14.91 -2.95
CA LEU A 515 19.80 -14.95 -3.72
C LEU A 515 19.40 -13.50 -4.04
N MET A 516 19.25 -13.19 -5.32
CA MET A 516 19.02 -11.83 -5.82
C MET A 516 17.66 -11.64 -6.50
N LEU A 517 17.13 -12.72 -7.08
CA LEU A 517 15.86 -12.75 -7.79
C LEU A 517 15.14 -14.03 -7.41
N ALA A 518 13.84 -13.95 -7.15
CA ALA A 518 12.94 -15.07 -6.99
C ALA A 518 11.71 -14.84 -7.87
N GLU A 519 11.39 -15.84 -8.70
CA GLU A 519 10.28 -15.81 -9.64
C GLU A 519 9.44 -17.07 -9.51
N ALA A 520 8.13 -16.95 -9.38
CA ALA A 520 7.23 -18.09 -9.40
C ALA A 520 6.25 -17.94 -10.55
N SER A 521 6.25 -18.90 -11.49
CA SER A 521 5.26 -18.91 -12.55
C SER A 521 3.93 -19.46 -12.05
N TYR A 522 2.84 -18.85 -12.49
CA TYR A 522 1.50 -19.29 -12.14
C TYR A 522 0.52 -19.09 -13.30
N ARG A 523 -0.55 -19.87 -13.28
CA ARG A 523 -1.70 -19.74 -14.19
C ARG A 523 -2.97 -19.73 -13.37
N GLN A 524 -3.78 -18.70 -13.55
CA GLN A 524 -5.09 -18.63 -12.90
C GLN A 524 -6.00 -19.73 -13.44
N VAL A 525 -6.84 -20.28 -12.57
CA VAL A 525 -7.91 -21.19 -13.00
C VAL A 525 -8.89 -20.37 -13.82
N ASN A 526 -9.14 -20.80 -15.06
CA ASN A 526 -10.00 -20.06 -15.98
C ASN A 526 -11.40 -19.84 -15.37
N GLN A 527 -11.96 -18.65 -15.56
CA GLN A 527 -13.30 -18.31 -15.11
C GLN A 527 -14.18 -17.99 -16.28
N ARG A 528 -15.46 -18.37 -16.16
CA ARG A 528 -16.41 -18.11 -17.23
C ARG A 528 -16.67 -16.60 -17.38
N PRO A 529 -16.82 -16.10 -18.62
CA PRO A 529 -17.27 -14.73 -18.85
C PRO A 529 -18.64 -14.49 -18.22
N ARG A 530 -18.94 -13.23 -17.88
CA ARG A 530 -20.23 -12.80 -17.34
C ARG A 530 -20.87 -11.76 -18.23
N ILE A 531 -22.07 -12.07 -18.75
CA ILE A 531 -22.86 -11.10 -19.51
C ILE A 531 -23.62 -10.21 -18.52
N ASP A 532 -23.29 -8.93 -18.50
CA ASP A 532 -23.88 -7.93 -17.59
C ASP A 532 -25.13 -7.29 -18.19
N ARG A 533 -25.14 -7.09 -19.53
CA ARG A 533 -26.26 -6.52 -20.28
C ARG A 533 -26.25 -7.03 -21.72
N PHE A 534 -27.42 -7.30 -22.28
CA PHE A 534 -27.61 -7.58 -23.71
C PHE A 534 -29.00 -7.11 -24.17
N GLY A 535 -29.06 -6.40 -25.31
CA GLY A 535 -30.32 -5.93 -25.88
C GLY A 535 -30.15 -5.23 -27.22
N ALA A 536 -31.27 -4.84 -27.83
CA ALA A 536 -31.29 -4.05 -29.05
C ALA A 536 -31.41 -2.55 -28.72
N LEU A 537 -30.73 -1.71 -29.50
CA LEU A 537 -30.97 -0.26 -29.53
C LEU A 537 -32.29 0.06 -30.25
N ASP A 538 -32.66 1.34 -30.29
CA ASP A 538 -33.87 1.78 -30.99
C ASP A 538 -33.76 1.55 -32.51
N PRO A 539 -34.90 1.37 -33.21
CA PRO A 539 -34.93 1.24 -34.67
C PRO A 539 -34.16 2.35 -35.39
N GLY A 540 -33.29 1.97 -36.33
CA GLY A 540 -32.47 2.89 -37.11
C GLY A 540 -31.22 3.43 -36.41
N GLU A 541 -31.04 3.20 -35.10
CA GLU A 541 -29.81 3.58 -34.40
C GLU A 541 -28.64 2.67 -34.82
N ILE A 542 -27.55 3.30 -35.27
CA ILE A 542 -26.29 2.63 -35.64
C ILE A 542 -25.12 3.20 -34.84
N LEU A 543 -24.22 2.33 -34.42
CA LEU A 543 -22.96 2.71 -33.78
C LEU A 543 -21.81 2.58 -34.77
N VAL A 544 -21.01 3.63 -34.89
CA VAL A 544 -19.78 3.64 -35.72
C VAL A 544 -18.58 4.08 -34.89
N PRO A 545 -17.34 3.69 -35.27
CA PRO A 545 -16.13 4.20 -34.64
C PRO A 545 -16.04 5.74 -34.69
N ALA A 546 -15.45 6.38 -33.68
CA ALA A 546 -15.38 7.85 -33.62
C ALA A 546 -14.64 8.52 -34.80
N ASN A 547 -13.69 7.81 -35.43
CA ASN A 547 -12.94 8.29 -36.61
C ASN A 547 -13.68 8.10 -37.94
N PHE A 548 -14.90 7.57 -37.93
CA PHE A 548 -15.72 7.42 -39.12
C PHE A 548 -16.07 8.79 -39.72
N ASN A 549 -15.82 8.96 -41.02
CA ASN A 549 -16.15 10.16 -41.78
C ASN A 549 -17.36 9.90 -42.70
N PRO A 550 -18.53 10.53 -42.47
CA PRO A 550 -19.77 10.22 -43.17
C PRO A 550 -19.88 10.78 -44.61
N ALA A 551 -18.79 11.28 -45.20
CA ALA A 551 -18.81 12.13 -46.40
C ALA A 551 -19.47 11.53 -47.67
N ASP A 552 -19.62 10.19 -47.76
CA ASP A 552 -20.11 9.52 -48.98
C ASP A 552 -21.42 8.73 -48.79
N GLN A 553 -22.13 8.86 -47.66
CA GLN A 553 -23.40 8.17 -47.44
C GLN A 553 -24.50 9.12 -46.94
N ALA A 554 -25.71 8.98 -47.51
CA ALA A 554 -26.89 9.71 -47.06
C ALA A 554 -27.31 9.20 -45.67
N TYR A 555 -26.94 9.92 -44.63
CA TYR A 555 -27.47 9.75 -43.28
C TYR A 555 -28.48 10.86 -43.01
N GLU A 556 -29.65 10.51 -42.50
CA GLU A 556 -30.68 11.49 -42.19
C GLU A 556 -30.42 12.07 -40.79
N PRO A 557 -30.38 13.41 -40.61
CA PRO A 557 -30.53 14.00 -39.29
C PRO A 557 -31.90 13.58 -38.74
N ALA A 558 -31.94 13.22 -37.46
CA ALA A 558 -33.09 12.63 -36.77
C ALA A 558 -34.42 13.30 -37.12
N GLY A 559 -35.18 12.69 -38.03
CA GLY A 559 -36.51 13.11 -38.45
C GLY A 559 -36.60 14.55 -39.01
N PRO A 560 -37.72 14.91 -39.63
CA PRO A 560 -38.00 16.31 -39.94
C PRO A 560 -38.24 17.09 -38.64
N ASN A 561 -37.62 18.26 -38.52
CA ASN A 561 -37.98 19.22 -37.48
C ASN A 561 -39.31 19.90 -37.84
N LYS A 562 -39.91 20.59 -36.85
CA LYS A 562 -41.30 21.07 -36.85
C LYS A 562 -41.62 22.15 -37.92
N ASP A 563 -40.65 22.55 -38.74
CA ASP A 563 -40.67 23.78 -39.53
C ASP A 563 -41.39 23.67 -40.91
N GLY A 564 -42.23 22.65 -41.14
CA GLY A 564 -43.10 22.52 -42.32
C GLY A 564 -42.72 21.42 -43.33
N ILE A 565 -43.39 21.37 -44.50
CA ILE A 565 -43.25 20.28 -45.50
C ILE A 565 -41.96 20.34 -46.35
N PHE A 566 -41.17 21.42 -46.23
CA PHE A 566 -39.90 21.61 -46.94
C PHE A 566 -38.81 22.04 -45.95
N THR A 567 -38.18 21.08 -45.28
CA THR A 567 -37.09 21.34 -44.31
C THR A 567 -35.72 20.96 -44.87
N THR A 568 -34.72 21.79 -44.55
CA THR A 568 -33.31 21.63 -44.95
C THR A 568 -32.46 21.11 -43.79
N LEU A 569 -31.48 20.27 -44.11
CA LEU A 569 -30.53 19.64 -43.18
C LEU A 569 -29.86 20.68 -42.25
N GLN A 570 -30.09 20.59 -40.93
CA GLN A 570 -29.29 21.30 -39.92
C GLN A 570 -28.35 20.31 -39.19
N PRO A 571 -27.15 20.75 -38.78
CA PRO A 571 -26.21 19.89 -38.07
C PRO A 571 -26.72 19.56 -36.66
N ALA A 572 -26.65 18.28 -36.27
CA ALA A 572 -27.04 17.81 -34.94
C ALA A 572 -26.07 18.29 -33.85
N ALA A 573 -26.62 18.55 -32.65
CA ALA A 573 -25.87 18.93 -31.46
C ALA A 573 -25.06 17.74 -30.90
N THR A 574 -23.77 17.97 -30.66
CA THR A 574 -22.81 16.96 -30.17
C THR A 574 -22.90 16.79 -28.66
N GLY A 575 -23.30 15.60 -28.21
CA GLY A 575 -23.19 15.19 -26.82
C GLY A 575 -23.29 13.67 -26.70
N GLY A 576 -22.16 12.96 -26.80
CA GLY A 576 -22.12 11.51 -26.69
C GLY A 576 -20.70 10.96 -26.58
N ASP A 577 -20.62 9.71 -26.11
CA ASP A 577 -19.43 8.91 -25.78
C ASP A 577 -18.22 9.12 -26.74
N THR A 578 -17.02 9.28 -26.17
CA THR A 578 -15.80 9.63 -26.90
C THR A 578 -15.25 8.52 -27.83
N ARG A 579 -15.74 7.28 -27.72
CA ARG A 579 -15.21 6.11 -28.47
C ARG A 579 -16.01 5.73 -29.73
N THR A 580 -17.32 5.92 -29.71
CA THR A 580 -18.22 5.62 -30.82
C THR A 580 -19.16 6.79 -31.08
N LYS A 581 -19.54 6.99 -32.33
CA LYS A 581 -20.57 7.95 -32.72
C LYS A 581 -21.86 7.19 -32.97
N GLN A 582 -22.94 7.66 -32.37
CA GLN A 582 -24.29 7.21 -32.69
C GLN A 582 -24.78 7.98 -33.91
N LEU A 583 -25.13 7.26 -34.96
CA LEU A 583 -25.75 7.77 -36.18
C LEU A 583 -27.11 7.12 -36.35
N TRP A 584 -27.89 7.62 -37.31
CA TRP A 584 -29.19 7.06 -37.63
C TRP A 584 -29.26 6.68 -39.11
N LYS A 585 -29.85 5.51 -39.40
CA LYS A 585 -30.09 5.00 -40.74
C LYS A 585 -31.34 4.11 -40.76
N LEU A 586 -32.35 4.51 -41.51
CA LEU A 586 -33.59 3.75 -41.69
C LEU A 586 -33.30 2.29 -42.13
N GLY A 587 -34.06 1.35 -41.59
CA GLY A 587 -33.95 -0.08 -41.91
C GLY A 587 -32.77 -0.80 -41.24
N GLN A 588 -31.94 -0.11 -40.44
CA GLN A 588 -30.88 -0.76 -39.65
C GLN A 588 -31.34 -1.09 -38.23
N ARG A 589 -30.75 -2.13 -37.64
CA ARG A 589 -30.91 -2.47 -36.22
C ARG A 589 -29.54 -2.78 -35.61
N THR A 590 -29.32 -2.34 -34.38
CA THR A 590 -28.08 -2.60 -33.64
C THR A 590 -28.37 -3.38 -32.36
N LEU A 591 -27.65 -4.47 -32.16
CA LEU A 591 -27.55 -5.17 -30.87
C LEU A 591 -26.34 -4.66 -30.11
N ARG A 592 -26.45 -4.50 -28.79
CA ARG A 592 -25.36 -4.06 -27.92
C ARG A 592 -25.33 -4.88 -26.64
N TRP A 593 -24.13 -5.15 -26.15
CA TRP A 593 -23.91 -5.88 -24.91
C TRP A 593 -22.78 -5.31 -24.05
N ARG A 594 -22.71 -5.78 -22.82
CA ARG A 594 -21.59 -5.58 -21.90
C ARG A 594 -21.26 -6.91 -21.25
N VAL A 595 -20.00 -7.32 -21.34
CA VAL A 595 -19.51 -8.59 -20.81
C VAL A 595 -18.23 -8.33 -20.02
N THR A 596 -18.10 -8.95 -18.86
CA THR A 596 -16.93 -8.87 -17.99
C THR A 596 -16.30 -10.26 -17.86
N ASP A 597 -14.98 -10.35 -18.02
CA ASP A 597 -14.20 -11.57 -17.78
C ASP A 597 -13.39 -11.44 -16.48
N PRO A 598 -13.54 -12.36 -15.49
CA PRO A 598 -12.87 -12.21 -14.20
C PRO A 598 -11.33 -12.29 -14.24
N ASN A 599 -10.76 -13.06 -15.16
CA ASN A 599 -9.31 -13.24 -15.34
C ASN A 599 -8.72 -12.30 -16.41
N GLY A 600 -9.57 -11.58 -17.15
CA GLY A 600 -9.21 -10.58 -18.14
C GLY A 600 -8.84 -11.18 -19.50
N ASP A 601 -9.38 -12.35 -19.82
CA ASP A 601 -9.15 -13.01 -21.11
C ASP A 601 -9.84 -12.26 -22.26
N GLU A 602 -9.27 -12.40 -23.47
CA GLU A 602 -9.85 -11.79 -24.66
C GLU A 602 -11.11 -12.54 -25.10
N LEU A 603 -12.23 -11.83 -25.17
CA LEU A 603 -13.53 -12.41 -25.50
C LEU A 603 -13.83 -12.37 -27.00
N ARG A 604 -14.63 -13.34 -27.44
CA ARG A 604 -15.28 -13.39 -28.76
C ARG A 604 -16.75 -13.68 -28.59
N TYR A 605 -17.55 -13.05 -29.44
CA TYR A 605 -19.00 -13.13 -29.37
C TYR A 605 -19.58 -13.81 -30.62
N ALA A 606 -20.57 -14.66 -30.40
CA ALA A 606 -21.42 -15.20 -31.45
C ALA A 606 -22.87 -14.78 -31.20
N LEU A 607 -23.59 -14.49 -32.29
CA LEU A 607 -24.99 -14.09 -32.25
C LEU A 607 -25.84 -15.09 -33.05
N ALA A 608 -27.01 -15.39 -32.51
CA ALA A 608 -28.04 -16.15 -33.20
C ALA A 608 -29.39 -15.47 -33.06
N VAL A 609 -30.30 -15.74 -33.99
CA VAL A 609 -31.67 -15.20 -34.02
C VAL A 609 -32.70 -16.31 -34.13
N ARG A 610 -33.88 -16.05 -33.56
CA ARG A 610 -35.05 -16.92 -33.68
C ARG A 610 -36.32 -16.06 -33.74
N THR A 611 -37.30 -16.50 -34.53
CA THR A 611 -38.66 -15.94 -34.52
C THR A 611 -39.42 -16.43 -33.27
N GLU A 612 -40.17 -15.55 -32.62
CA GLU A 612 -40.99 -15.94 -31.45
C GLU A 612 -42.19 -16.83 -31.83
N ALA A 613 -42.69 -16.70 -33.08
CA ALA A 613 -43.92 -17.30 -33.54
C ALA A 613 -43.84 -18.76 -34.08
N GLY A 614 -42.72 -19.49 -33.92
CA GLY A 614 -42.73 -20.94 -34.22
C GLY A 614 -41.48 -21.64 -34.79
N ALA A 615 -40.29 -21.04 -34.78
CA ALA A 615 -39.07 -21.77 -35.15
C ALA A 615 -38.43 -22.45 -33.91
N PRO A 616 -38.22 -23.78 -33.90
CA PRO A 616 -37.63 -24.47 -32.74
C PRO A 616 -36.10 -24.30 -32.64
N ALA A 617 -35.41 -23.88 -33.70
CA ALA A 617 -33.95 -23.82 -33.76
C ALA A 617 -33.43 -22.39 -33.93
N TRP A 618 -32.30 -22.09 -33.27
CA TRP A 618 -31.54 -20.85 -33.42
C TRP A 618 -30.83 -20.79 -34.77
N LEU A 619 -30.97 -19.66 -35.49
CA LEU A 619 -30.26 -19.40 -36.74
C LEU A 619 -29.00 -18.57 -36.44
N PRO A 620 -27.79 -19.02 -36.84
CA PRO A 620 -26.58 -18.25 -36.61
C PRO A 620 -26.58 -16.97 -37.46
N LEU A 621 -26.24 -15.83 -36.85
CA LEU A 621 -26.09 -14.54 -37.52
C LEU A 621 -24.63 -14.24 -37.84
N THR A 622 -23.78 -14.38 -36.82
CA THR A 622 -22.35 -14.08 -36.91
C THR A 622 -21.60 -14.80 -35.80
N ASP A 623 -20.31 -15.01 -36.00
CA ASP A 623 -19.37 -15.61 -35.07
C ASP A 623 -18.05 -14.83 -35.12
N ASP A 624 -17.26 -14.92 -34.05
CA ASP A 624 -15.97 -14.26 -33.85
C ASP A 624 -16.03 -12.72 -33.84
N VAL A 625 -17.14 -12.13 -33.37
CA VAL A 625 -17.26 -10.69 -33.18
C VAL A 625 -16.38 -10.24 -32.02
N LYS A 626 -15.62 -9.15 -32.22
CA LYS A 626 -14.73 -8.56 -31.20
C LYS A 626 -15.38 -7.36 -30.51
N GLU A 627 -16.18 -6.60 -31.24
CA GLU A 627 -16.89 -5.42 -30.78
C GLU A 627 -17.98 -5.79 -29.75
N ASP A 628 -18.41 -4.81 -28.96
CA ASP A 628 -19.51 -4.94 -27.98
C ASP A 628 -20.89 -4.62 -28.59
N PHE A 629 -20.97 -4.51 -29.92
CA PHE A 629 -22.18 -4.25 -30.67
C PHE A 629 -22.15 -4.94 -32.05
N PHE A 630 -23.33 -5.15 -32.62
CA PHE A 630 -23.49 -5.66 -33.98
C PHE A 630 -24.68 -4.98 -34.67
N GLY A 631 -24.38 -4.18 -35.70
CA GLY A 631 -25.36 -3.56 -36.57
C GLY A 631 -25.65 -4.43 -37.79
N PHE A 632 -26.92 -4.55 -38.18
CA PHE A 632 -27.35 -5.29 -39.36
C PHE A 632 -28.52 -4.62 -40.07
N ASP A 633 -28.67 -4.93 -41.35
CA ASP A 633 -29.83 -4.53 -42.15
C ASP A 633 -31.03 -5.37 -41.74
N ALA A 634 -32.03 -4.74 -41.12
CA ALA A 634 -33.23 -5.40 -40.66
C ALA A 634 -34.23 -5.67 -41.78
N THR A 635 -34.10 -5.03 -42.94
CA THR A 635 -35.04 -5.20 -44.07
C THR A 635 -35.01 -6.60 -44.67
N VAL A 636 -33.95 -7.37 -44.39
CA VAL A 636 -33.83 -8.78 -44.81
C VAL A 636 -34.69 -9.72 -43.96
N LEU A 637 -35.15 -9.27 -42.78
CA LEU A 637 -36.04 -10.02 -41.91
C LEU A 637 -37.49 -9.59 -42.17
N PRO A 638 -38.43 -10.55 -42.33
CA PRO A 638 -39.85 -10.23 -42.35
C PRO A 638 -40.30 -9.52 -41.06
N ASP A 639 -41.37 -8.75 -41.18
CA ASP A 639 -42.03 -8.17 -40.02
C ASP A 639 -42.44 -9.24 -38.98
N GLY A 640 -42.05 -9.05 -37.72
CA GLY A 640 -42.38 -9.96 -36.64
C GLY A 640 -41.59 -9.71 -35.36
N ARG A 641 -41.77 -10.60 -34.37
CA ARG A 641 -41.03 -10.58 -33.10
C ARG A 641 -39.91 -11.59 -33.11
N TYR A 642 -38.72 -11.12 -32.74
CA TYR A 642 -37.48 -11.89 -32.76
C TYR A 642 -36.83 -11.90 -31.37
N ARG A 643 -36.14 -12.99 -31.04
CA ARG A 643 -35.20 -13.06 -29.93
C ARG A 643 -33.81 -13.26 -30.50
N PHE A 644 -32.83 -12.60 -29.89
CA PHE A 644 -31.43 -12.80 -30.19
C PHE A 644 -30.77 -13.52 -29.02
N ARG A 645 -29.74 -14.32 -29.30
CA ARG A 645 -28.90 -14.95 -28.28
C ARG A 645 -27.47 -14.51 -28.50
N LEU A 646 -26.85 -14.03 -27.44
CA LEU A 646 -25.44 -13.74 -27.35
C LEU A 646 -24.74 -14.90 -26.66
N THR A 647 -23.70 -15.45 -27.29
CA THR A 647 -22.75 -16.37 -26.67
C THR A 647 -21.41 -15.65 -26.56
N ALA A 648 -20.95 -15.40 -25.33
CA ALA A 648 -19.62 -14.87 -25.05
C ALA A 648 -18.67 -16.02 -24.73
N SER A 649 -17.50 -16.04 -25.37
CA SER A 649 -16.49 -17.10 -25.28
C SER A 649 -15.10 -16.49 -25.02
N ASP A 650 -14.32 -17.13 -24.16
CA ASP A 650 -12.92 -16.79 -23.86
C ASP A 650 -11.89 -17.57 -24.72
N ARG A 651 -12.35 -18.21 -25.81
CA ARG A 651 -11.54 -19.12 -26.67
C ARG A 651 -10.24 -18.57 -27.24
N ARG A 652 -10.08 -17.24 -27.26
CA ARG A 652 -8.83 -16.61 -27.74
C ARG A 652 -7.74 -16.66 -26.67
N GLY A 653 -8.13 -16.61 -25.40
CA GLY A 653 -7.22 -16.75 -24.26
C GLY A 653 -6.98 -18.20 -23.86
N ASN A 654 -7.84 -19.14 -24.22
CA ASN A 654 -7.82 -20.49 -23.66
C ASN A 654 -7.76 -21.61 -24.70
N SER A 655 -7.27 -22.77 -24.25
CA SER A 655 -7.24 -23.97 -25.08
C SER A 655 -8.68 -24.47 -25.30
N ALA A 656 -8.91 -25.30 -26.32
CA ALA A 656 -10.24 -25.85 -26.58
C ALA A 656 -10.81 -26.68 -25.40
N GLU A 657 -9.95 -27.20 -24.50
CA GLU A 657 -10.36 -27.93 -23.31
C GLU A 657 -10.65 -27.00 -22.11
N ASP A 658 -10.04 -25.81 -22.10
CA ASP A 658 -10.16 -24.83 -21.01
C ASP A 658 -11.18 -23.71 -21.34
N GLU A 659 -11.63 -23.58 -22.59
CA GLU A 659 -12.59 -22.55 -23.02
C GLU A 659 -13.90 -22.62 -22.21
N LEU A 660 -14.35 -21.46 -21.75
CA LEU A 660 -15.64 -21.30 -21.10
C LEU A 660 -16.50 -20.28 -21.83
N THR A 661 -17.81 -20.52 -21.78
CA THR A 661 -18.81 -19.66 -22.41
C THR A 661 -19.92 -19.27 -21.45
N ALA A 662 -20.55 -18.14 -21.78
CA ALA A 662 -21.78 -17.67 -21.18
C ALA A 662 -22.79 -17.29 -22.28
N GLU A 663 -24.06 -17.58 -22.05
CA GLU A 663 -25.14 -17.28 -22.99
C GLU A 663 -26.21 -16.41 -22.34
N GLN A 664 -26.77 -15.48 -23.11
CA GLN A 664 -27.94 -14.69 -22.70
C GLN A 664 -28.84 -14.41 -23.91
N GLU A 665 -30.15 -14.52 -23.70
CA GLU A 665 -31.16 -14.11 -24.70
C GLU A 665 -31.58 -12.65 -24.47
N SER A 666 -31.85 -11.93 -25.56
CA SER A 666 -32.35 -10.56 -25.52
C SER A 666 -33.82 -10.52 -25.11
N GLU A 667 -34.31 -9.33 -24.75
CA GLU A 667 -35.75 -9.03 -24.78
C GLU A 667 -36.35 -9.21 -26.20
N PRO A 668 -37.68 -9.32 -26.40
CA PRO A 668 -38.25 -9.37 -27.74
C PRO A 668 -37.89 -8.11 -28.53
N VAL A 669 -37.43 -8.31 -29.74
CA VAL A 669 -37.14 -7.23 -30.69
C VAL A 669 -38.18 -7.29 -31.80
N VAL A 670 -38.95 -6.22 -31.95
CA VAL A 670 -39.92 -6.07 -33.02
C VAL A 670 -39.18 -5.55 -34.26
N ILE A 671 -39.28 -6.30 -35.36
CA ILE A 671 -38.90 -5.84 -36.70
C ILE A 671 -40.21 -5.54 -37.42
N ASP A 672 -40.34 -4.33 -37.94
CA ASP A 672 -41.55 -3.86 -38.60
C ASP A 672 -41.18 -2.84 -39.67
N HIS A 673 -41.58 -3.11 -40.90
CA HIS A 673 -41.36 -2.27 -42.06
C HIS A 673 -42.68 -1.71 -42.62
N SER A 674 -43.81 -2.05 -41.99
CA SER A 674 -45.13 -1.63 -42.44
C SER A 674 -45.46 -0.24 -41.87
N PRO A 675 -45.75 0.79 -42.69
CA PRO A 675 -46.22 2.05 -42.15
C PRO A 675 -47.63 1.94 -41.57
N PRO A 676 -48.02 2.87 -40.67
CA PRO A 676 -49.38 2.95 -40.15
C PRO A 676 -50.42 3.10 -41.26
N ALA A 677 -51.48 2.30 -41.23
CA ALA A 677 -52.62 2.45 -42.11
C ALA A 677 -53.68 3.38 -41.51
N ARG A 678 -54.52 3.97 -42.36
CA ARG A 678 -55.69 4.75 -41.94
C ARG A 678 -56.99 4.28 -42.55
N ALA A 679 -58.08 4.54 -41.82
CA ALA A 679 -59.43 4.57 -42.34
C ALA A 679 -59.71 5.89 -43.07
N ARG A 680 -60.93 6.03 -43.58
CA ARG A 680 -61.43 7.27 -44.16
C ARG A 680 -61.69 8.31 -43.07
N ALA A 681 -61.39 9.58 -43.34
CA ALA A 681 -61.74 10.66 -42.43
C ALA A 681 -63.26 10.87 -42.41
N GLU A 682 -63.81 11.06 -41.21
CA GLU A 682 -65.25 11.29 -40.97
C GLU A 682 -65.45 12.58 -40.18
N LYS A 683 -66.52 13.33 -40.48
CA LYS A 683 -66.92 14.52 -39.72
C LYS A 683 -68.09 14.17 -38.79
N ARG A 684 -67.90 14.32 -37.48
CA ARG A 684 -68.96 14.13 -36.47
C ARG A 684 -69.01 15.34 -35.54
N GLY A 685 -70.18 15.98 -35.42
CA GLY A 685 -70.36 17.13 -34.55
C GLY A 685 -69.47 18.35 -34.89
N GLY A 686 -69.07 18.51 -36.15
CA GLY A 686 -68.20 19.62 -36.61
C GLY A 686 -66.71 19.31 -36.62
N VAL A 687 -66.27 18.24 -35.94
CA VAL A 687 -64.86 17.83 -35.84
C VAL A 687 -64.56 16.68 -36.79
N TRP A 688 -63.42 16.74 -37.47
CA TRP A 688 -62.91 15.64 -38.30
C TRP A 688 -62.15 14.63 -37.45
N SER A 689 -62.39 13.34 -37.69
CA SER A 689 -61.68 12.23 -37.03
C SER A 689 -61.25 11.18 -38.04
N VAL A 690 -60.16 10.46 -37.74
CA VAL A 690 -59.67 9.36 -38.57
C VAL A 690 -59.21 8.20 -37.68
N GLY A 691 -59.70 7.00 -37.98
CA GLY A 691 -59.18 5.77 -37.37
C GLY A 691 -57.85 5.39 -38.01
N VAL A 692 -56.87 5.02 -37.21
CA VAL A 692 -55.53 4.65 -37.65
C VAL A 692 -55.12 3.35 -36.97
N THR A 693 -54.41 2.50 -37.70
CA THR A 693 -54.03 1.17 -37.24
C THR A 693 -52.62 0.84 -37.70
N ASP A 694 -51.82 0.35 -36.76
CA ASP A 694 -50.55 -0.30 -37.01
C ASP A 694 -50.62 -1.77 -36.60
N ARG A 695 -49.79 -2.62 -37.22
CA ARG A 695 -49.87 -4.08 -37.04
C ARG A 695 -49.01 -4.60 -35.91
N LEU A 696 -47.84 -4.01 -35.65
CA LEU A 696 -46.85 -4.55 -34.72
C LEU A 696 -46.43 -3.56 -33.66
N ASN A 697 -46.44 -2.27 -33.97
CA ASN A 697 -45.99 -1.21 -33.08
C ASN A 697 -47.13 -0.28 -32.69
N PRO A 698 -47.08 0.32 -31.48
CA PRO A 698 -47.96 1.42 -31.18
C PRO A 698 -47.62 2.63 -32.05
N LEU A 699 -48.61 3.49 -32.27
CA LEU A 699 -48.40 4.78 -32.90
C LEU A 699 -47.54 5.67 -31.99
N ARG A 700 -46.66 6.46 -32.59
CA ARG A 700 -45.71 7.32 -31.89
C ARG A 700 -45.89 8.79 -32.23
N GLU A 701 -46.27 9.09 -33.47
CA GLU A 701 -46.46 10.45 -33.92
C GLU A 701 -47.63 10.56 -34.89
N ALA A 702 -48.42 11.62 -34.74
CA ALA A 702 -49.46 12.02 -35.68
C ALA A 702 -49.43 13.53 -35.85
N LEU A 703 -49.19 13.99 -37.08
CA LEU A 703 -49.07 15.40 -37.42
C LEU A 703 -50.02 15.78 -38.56
N LEU A 704 -50.64 16.94 -38.44
CA LEU A 704 -51.52 17.53 -39.46
C LEU A 704 -50.89 18.80 -40.03
N SER A 705 -50.89 18.94 -41.35
CA SER A 705 -50.55 20.18 -42.05
C SER A 705 -51.71 20.58 -42.96
N ILE A 706 -52.09 21.85 -42.91
CA ILE A 706 -53.14 22.44 -43.75
C ILE A 706 -52.48 23.52 -44.62
N ASP A 707 -52.72 23.47 -45.93
CA ASP A 707 -52.19 24.38 -46.94
C ASP A 707 -50.67 24.60 -46.85
N ALA A 708 -49.93 23.50 -46.63
CA ALA A 708 -48.47 23.48 -46.46
C ALA A 708 -47.97 24.31 -45.25
N GLY A 709 -48.84 24.59 -44.28
CA GLY A 709 -48.47 25.23 -43.01
C GLY A 709 -47.65 24.32 -42.09
N GLU A 710 -47.29 24.87 -40.93
CA GLU A 710 -46.56 24.17 -39.87
C GLU A 710 -47.24 22.86 -39.47
N TRP A 711 -46.45 21.81 -39.23
CA TRP A 711 -46.95 20.53 -38.75
C TRP A 711 -47.42 20.67 -37.30
N ARG A 712 -48.68 20.31 -37.04
CA ARG A 712 -49.27 20.37 -35.69
C ARG A 712 -49.58 18.97 -35.19
N PRO A 713 -49.32 18.68 -33.90
CA PRO A 713 -49.68 17.40 -33.31
C PRO A 713 -51.19 17.20 -33.32
N VAL A 714 -51.61 15.97 -33.59
CA VAL A 714 -53.01 15.55 -33.58
C VAL A 714 -53.25 14.74 -32.32
N ALA A 715 -54.32 15.07 -31.58
CA ALA A 715 -54.68 14.35 -30.36
C ALA A 715 -55.36 13.02 -30.69
N ALA A 716 -55.00 11.96 -29.96
CA ALA A 716 -55.81 10.75 -29.89
C ALA A 716 -57.08 11.00 -29.08
N ALA A 717 -58.16 10.27 -29.38
CA ALA A 717 -59.48 10.49 -28.79
C ALA A 717 -59.54 10.20 -27.28
N ASP A 718 -58.66 9.32 -26.78
CA ASP A 718 -58.49 9.01 -25.36
C ASP A 718 -57.41 9.86 -24.67
N GLY A 719 -56.72 10.70 -25.44
CA GLY A 719 -55.72 11.67 -24.96
C GLY A 719 -54.27 11.19 -25.02
N LEU A 720 -53.98 9.94 -25.39
CA LEU A 720 -52.61 9.42 -25.52
C LEU A 720 -52.44 8.68 -26.85
N LEU A 721 -51.34 8.94 -27.55
CA LEU A 721 -51.00 8.22 -28.77
C LEU A 721 -50.05 7.08 -28.40
N ASP A 722 -50.59 5.95 -27.95
CA ASP A 722 -49.81 4.82 -27.44
C ASP A 722 -50.33 3.43 -27.83
N GLY A 723 -51.47 3.35 -28.52
CA GLY A 723 -52.06 2.11 -29.03
C GLY A 723 -51.64 1.75 -30.46
N GLN A 724 -51.84 0.46 -30.80
CA GLN A 724 -51.77 -0.03 -32.20
C GLN A 724 -53.00 0.38 -33.01
N GLN A 725 -54.10 0.77 -32.36
CA GLN A 725 -55.31 1.25 -33.01
C GLN A 725 -55.76 2.50 -32.30
N GLU A 726 -55.81 3.60 -33.02
CA GLU A 726 -56.15 4.90 -32.45
C GLU A 726 -57.21 5.61 -33.27
N THR A 727 -57.93 6.52 -32.62
CA THR A 727 -58.79 7.48 -33.32
C THR A 727 -58.23 8.87 -33.14
N LEU A 728 -57.78 9.48 -34.22
CA LEU A 728 -57.18 10.81 -34.20
C LEU A 728 -58.24 11.88 -34.42
N LEU A 729 -58.21 12.94 -33.62
CA LEU A 729 -59.08 14.10 -33.71
C LEU A 729 -58.36 15.22 -34.46
N LEU A 730 -58.68 15.38 -35.75
CA LEU A 730 -58.04 16.37 -36.64
C LEU A 730 -58.49 17.82 -36.37
N GLY A 731 -59.51 18.01 -35.54
CA GLY A 731 -60.06 19.33 -35.20
C GLY A 731 -60.94 19.92 -36.30
N GLU A 732 -61.09 21.25 -36.29
CA GLU A 732 -61.75 22.01 -37.34
C GLU A 732 -60.78 22.27 -38.51
N ILE A 733 -61.18 21.85 -39.71
CA ILE A 733 -60.45 22.08 -40.94
C ILE A 733 -61.24 23.13 -41.74
N PRO A 734 -60.63 24.26 -42.12
CA PRO A 734 -61.33 25.31 -42.88
C PRO A 734 -61.87 24.79 -44.20
N ASP A 735 -63.11 25.15 -44.57
CA ASP A 735 -63.70 24.78 -45.86
C ASP A 735 -62.91 25.32 -47.06
N SER A 736 -62.08 26.35 -46.84
CA SER A 736 -61.15 26.90 -47.85
C SER A 736 -59.87 26.10 -48.03
N ALA A 737 -59.61 25.09 -47.20
CA ALA A 737 -58.38 24.30 -47.24
C ALA A 737 -58.23 23.59 -48.59
N ARG A 738 -57.09 23.79 -49.25
CA ARG A 738 -56.78 23.23 -50.56
C ARG A 738 -56.00 21.94 -50.43
N LEU A 739 -55.11 21.87 -49.45
CA LEU A 739 -54.26 20.73 -49.13
C LEU A 739 -54.37 20.38 -47.63
N VAL A 740 -54.66 19.14 -47.30
CA VAL A 740 -54.68 18.63 -45.91
C VAL A 740 -53.88 17.34 -45.87
N LEU A 741 -52.75 17.36 -45.18
CA LEU A 741 -51.85 16.23 -45.05
C LEU A 741 -51.85 15.72 -43.62
N LEU A 742 -52.04 14.42 -43.45
CA LEU A 742 -51.85 13.71 -42.20
C LEU A 742 -50.61 12.84 -42.31
N ARG A 743 -49.62 13.08 -41.47
CA ARG A 743 -48.43 12.26 -41.33
C ARG A 743 -48.54 11.40 -40.08
N LEU A 744 -48.31 10.10 -40.23
CA LEU A 744 -48.27 9.14 -39.14
C LEU A 744 -46.88 8.53 -39.02
N ALA A 745 -46.48 8.21 -37.80
CA ALA A 745 -45.31 7.38 -37.50
C ALA A 745 -45.63 6.36 -36.41
N ASP A 746 -45.17 5.14 -36.58
CA ASP A 746 -45.18 4.11 -35.54
C ASP A 746 -43.95 4.22 -34.62
N ALA A 747 -43.87 3.34 -33.62
CA ALA A 747 -42.70 3.23 -32.76
C ALA A 747 -41.44 2.68 -33.46
N ALA A 748 -41.57 2.07 -34.64
CA ALA A 748 -40.46 1.65 -35.50
C ALA A 748 -39.93 2.78 -36.40
N LEU A 749 -40.55 3.96 -36.36
CA LEU A 749 -40.27 5.12 -37.22
C LEU A 749 -40.56 4.85 -38.70
N ASN A 750 -41.55 4.01 -39.00
CA ASN A 750 -42.14 3.92 -40.33
C ASN A 750 -43.12 5.09 -40.51
N TYR A 751 -42.91 5.90 -41.56
CA TYR A 751 -43.72 7.07 -41.82
C TYR A 751 -44.60 6.89 -43.05
N GLU A 752 -45.83 7.39 -42.98
CA GLU A 752 -46.65 7.61 -44.17
C GLU A 752 -47.36 8.96 -44.08
N THR A 753 -47.43 9.66 -45.22
CA THR A 753 -48.15 10.92 -45.34
C THR A 753 -49.33 10.74 -46.27
N PHE A 754 -50.53 10.98 -45.73
CA PHE A 754 -51.79 10.83 -46.41
C PHE A 754 -52.35 12.18 -46.83
N ASP A 755 -52.81 12.28 -48.08
CA ASP A 755 -53.60 13.42 -48.55
C ASP A 755 -55.09 13.20 -48.24
N LEU A 756 -55.62 14.02 -47.34
CA LEU A 756 -57.03 14.01 -46.91
C LEU A 756 -57.88 15.06 -47.64
N SER A 757 -57.30 15.86 -48.54
CA SER A 757 -57.93 17.05 -49.13
C SER A 757 -59.25 16.76 -49.85
N SER A 758 -59.39 15.57 -50.42
CA SER A 758 -60.61 15.16 -51.13
C SER A 758 -61.71 14.66 -50.19
N GLU A 759 -61.33 14.18 -49.00
CA GLU A 759 -62.23 13.64 -47.99
C GLU A 759 -62.85 14.75 -47.15
N VAL A 760 -62.08 15.80 -46.86
CA VAL A 760 -62.48 16.92 -46.00
C VAL A 760 -63.29 18.02 -46.72
N LYS A 761 -63.48 17.91 -48.04
CA LYS A 761 -64.26 18.84 -48.88
C LYS A 761 -65.74 18.42 -49.07
N ARG A 762 -66.18 17.30 -48.47
CA ARG A 762 -67.55 16.77 -48.61
C ARG A 762 -68.41 16.99 -47.39
#